data_AF-A0AA86VXQ2-F1
#
_entry.id   AF-A0AA86VXQ2-F1
#
_cell.length_a   1.000
_cell.length_b   1.000
_cell.length_c   1.000
_cell.angle_alpha   90.00
_cell.angle_beta   90.00
_cell.angle_gamma   90.00
#
_symmetry.space_group_name_H-M   'P 1'
#
loop_
_entity.id
_entity.type
_entity.pdbx_description
1 polymer ?
#
loop_
_entity_poly.entity_id
_entity_poly.type
_entity_poly.pdbx_seq_one_letter_code
_entity_poly.pdbx_strand_id
1 'polypeptide(L)'
;MGDDFQYQYAESWFKQMDKLIHYVNEDGRVNALYSTPSIYTKAKNAANQTWPLKTDDYFPYADRANAYWTGYFTSRPALKRYVRMISGYYLATRQLEFFVGKQSTKYNTIGLGDALGIAQHHDAVSGTAKQHTTNDYAKRLAIGVSEAEAVVSSSLACLTSNLSSDQCSAPASAFAQCQLLNISYCPPTEDSIPDAKSLVVVVYNPLGWKRTDIVKIPVNDANLVVKDSLGNNLEVQYVDVDDVTTNLRKLYVKAYLGVSPKQAPKYWLLFQASVPPLGWSTYFISKATGKGTRTEDISQLSSQKGETIIIGPGNLKMSFSSTSGQLKRMYNSRTGVDIPIQQSYLWYGSSEGDSDPQASGAYIFRPNGSPPTIVSRSVPTKIIRGPLVDEVHQNFSSWIYQVTRLYKDKEHAEIEFTIGPIPTDDGVGKEVITRMTANMATNKEYYTDSNGRDFLKRVRDHRDDWPLQVTQPVAGNYYPLNLGIYTKDKKSEFSVLVDRATGGASIIDGEVELMLHRRILHDDGRGVGEPLDEQVCVDNNKICEGLTVRGNYYISIDKLGTGARWRRTTGQEIYSPFLLTFTHENLNSWKSSHVTKGTIMDPNYSLPPNVALITLEELDGGIVLLRLAHLYEPSEYAEYSTLTKVELKKLFAKKTIKELKEVSLSANQEKSEIKRMTWKVEGDNGQGPQGLRGGPVNNPNLVVELGPMEIRTFLLKF
;
A
#
# COMPACT_ATOMS: atom_id res chain seq x y z
N MET A 1 9.28 32.58 -17.21
CA MET A 1 9.42 33.74 -16.33
C MET A 1 8.98 33.32 -14.95
N GLY A 2 9.92 32.92 -14.10
CA GLY A 2 9.65 32.28 -12.82
C GLY A 2 10.67 31.18 -12.52
N ASP A 3 10.70 30.80 -11.25
CA ASP A 3 11.54 29.76 -10.64
C ASP A 3 11.00 29.52 -9.20
N ASP A 4 11.69 28.71 -8.41
CA ASP A 4 11.34 28.41 -7.02
C ASP A 4 11.18 29.67 -6.17
N PHE A 5 10.03 29.79 -5.50
CA PHE A 5 9.64 30.87 -4.58
C PHE A 5 9.93 32.30 -5.07
N GLN A 6 9.88 32.51 -6.39
CA GLN A 6 10.03 33.82 -7.03
C GLN A 6 8.78 34.70 -6.81
N TYR A 7 8.75 35.88 -7.45
CA TYR A 7 7.64 36.83 -7.39
C TYR A 7 7.29 37.39 -5.99
N GLN A 8 8.12 37.18 -4.96
CA GLN A 8 7.98 37.86 -3.65
C GLN A 8 7.92 39.38 -3.79
N TYR A 9 8.74 39.92 -4.70
CA TYR A 9 8.59 41.28 -5.21
C TYR A 9 8.27 41.24 -6.71
N ALA A 10 7.02 40.93 -7.02
CA ALA A 10 6.53 40.70 -8.37
C ALA A 10 6.82 41.86 -9.35
N GLU A 11 6.76 43.11 -8.87
CA GLU A 11 7.02 44.31 -9.68
C GLU A 11 8.40 44.31 -10.34
N SER A 12 9.41 43.68 -9.72
CA SER A 12 10.74 43.53 -10.34
C SER A 12 10.66 42.80 -11.68
N TRP A 13 9.84 41.75 -11.74
CA TRP A 13 9.62 40.95 -12.95
C TRP A 13 8.69 41.66 -13.93
N PHE A 14 7.55 42.17 -13.45
CA PHE A 14 6.54 42.80 -14.30
C PHE A 14 7.09 44.04 -15.00
N LYS A 15 7.83 44.91 -14.30
CA LYS A 15 8.45 46.10 -14.89
C LYS A 15 9.38 45.80 -16.06
N GLN A 16 10.15 44.71 -15.99
CA GLN A 16 11.03 44.31 -17.09
C GLN A 16 10.25 43.67 -18.22
N MET A 17 9.28 42.79 -17.90
CA MET A 17 8.43 42.16 -18.90
C MET A 17 7.60 43.17 -19.69
N ASP A 18 7.04 44.20 -19.05
CA ASP A 18 6.31 45.28 -19.73
C ASP A 18 7.20 46.02 -20.73
N LYS A 19 8.40 46.43 -20.30
CA LYS A 19 9.37 47.09 -21.19
C LYS A 19 9.78 46.19 -22.34
N LEU A 20 10.07 44.91 -22.06
CA LEU A 20 10.43 43.94 -23.08
C LEU A 20 9.31 43.75 -24.09
N ILE A 21 8.07 43.51 -23.63
CA ILE A 21 6.90 43.35 -24.51
C ILE A 21 6.71 44.60 -25.36
N HIS A 22 6.76 45.79 -24.76
CA HIS A 22 6.61 47.05 -25.48
C HIS A 22 7.64 47.21 -26.59
N TYR A 23 8.94 47.19 -26.25
CA TYR A 23 10.00 47.46 -27.23
C TYR A 23 10.20 46.33 -28.24
N VAL A 24 9.96 45.06 -27.87
CA VAL A 24 10.02 43.93 -28.81
C VAL A 24 8.89 44.02 -29.85
N ASN A 25 7.67 44.39 -29.40
CA ASN A 25 6.54 44.51 -30.32
C ASN A 25 6.61 45.78 -31.17
N GLU A 26 7.21 46.87 -30.67
CA GLU A 26 7.54 48.05 -31.49
C GLU A 26 8.58 47.74 -32.58
N ASP A 27 9.60 46.95 -32.25
CA ASP A 27 10.60 46.48 -33.22
C ASP A 27 10.00 45.55 -34.30
N GLY A 28 9.03 44.71 -33.94
CA GLY A 28 8.16 44.00 -34.89
C GLY A 28 8.74 42.74 -35.55
N ARG A 29 9.99 42.34 -35.28
CA ARG A 29 10.56 41.08 -35.81
C ARG A 29 9.94 39.83 -35.18
N VAL A 30 9.52 39.94 -33.93
CA VAL A 30 8.77 38.90 -33.20
C VAL A 30 7.67 39.58 -32.38
N ASN A 31 6.68 38.80 -31.91
CA ASN A 31 5.64 39.30 -31.04
C ASN A 31 5.70 38.61 -29.67
N ALA A 32 5.88 39.39 -28.61
CA ALA A 32 5.83 38.95 -27.23
C ALA A 32 4.50 39.36 -26.57
N LEU A 33 4.03 38.56 -25.62
CA LEU A 33 2.82 38.84 -24.85
C LEU A 33 2.89 38.20 -23.47
N TYR A 34 2.16 38.76 -22.51
CA TYR A 34 1.75 37.99 -21.35
C TYR A 34 0.84 36.86 -21.78
N SER A 35 1.03 35.70 -21.17
CA SER A 35 0.32 34.48 -21.54
C SER A 35 0.20 33.56 -20.34
N THR A 36 -0.57 32.50 -20.52
CA THR A 36 -0.68 31.39 -19.58
C THR A 36 -0.46 30.08 -20.34
N PRO A 37 -0.18 28.96 -19.66
CA PRO A 37 -0.07 27.66 -20.33
C PRO A 37 -1.30 27.32 -21.19
N SER A 38 -2.52 27.69 -20.76
CA SER A 38 -3.74 27.41 -21.52
C SER A 38 -3.90 28.28 -22.77
N ILE A 39 -3.50 29.55 -22.72
CA ILE A 39 -3.47 30.43 -23.91
C ILE A 39 -2.44 29.89 -24.91
N TYR A 40 -1.25 29.52 -24.44
CA TYR A 40 -0.22 28.87 -25.27
C TYR A 40 -0.78 27.60 -25.92
N THR A 41 -1.34 26.66 -25.16
CA THR A 41 -1.91 25.41 -25.69
C THR A 41 -3.00 25.66 -26.73
N LYS A 42 -3.89 26.64 -26.53
CA LYS A 42 -4.91 27.03 -27.53
C LYS A 42 -4.27 27.50 -28.83
N ALA A 43 -3.23 28.34 -28.76
CA ALA A 43 -2.50 28.78 -29.95
C ALA A 43 -1.80 27.61 -30.65
N LYS A 44 -1.21 26.68 -29.90
CA LYS A 44 -0.58 25.45 -30.45
C LYS A 44 -1.60 24.51 -31.09
N ASN A 45 -2.80 24.38 -30.52
CA ASN A 45 -3.86 23.55 -31.07
C ASN A 45 -4.48 24.15 -32.34
N ALA A 46 -4.61 25.48 -32.41
CA ALA A 46 -5.12 26.19 -33.59
C ALA A 46 -4.11 26.22 -34.76
N ALA A 47 -2.83 26.01 -34.49
CA ALA A 47 -1.81 25.92 -35.52
C ALA A 47 -2.05 24.70 -36.43
N ASN A 48 -1.85 24.86 -37.74
CA ASN A 48 -1.95 23.77 -38.69
C ASN A 48 -0.68 22.89 -38.66
N GLN A 49 -0.50 22.16 -37.56
CA GLN A 49 0.68 21.36 -37.26
C GLN A 49 0.27 19.93 -36.90
N THR A 50 1.11 18.97 -37.30
CA THR A 50 1.04 17.57 -36.85
C THR A 50 2.05 17.35 -35.72
N TRP A 51 1.67 16.58 -34.71
CA TRP A 51 2.42 16.38 -33.47
C TRP A 51 2.90 14.93 -33.34
N PRO A 52 4.13 14.70 -32.85
CA PRO A 52 4.62 13.35 -32.57
C PRO A 52 3.81 12.70 -31.43
N LEU A 53 3.65 11.38 -31.50
CA LEU A 53 2.99 10.59 -30.46
C LEU A 53 3.96 10.26 -29.32
N LYS A 54 3.46 10.31 -28.08
CA LYS A 54 4.11 9.72 -26.90
C LYS A 54 3.15 8.73 -26.24
N THR A 55 3.63 7.52 -25.96
CA THR A 55 2.93 6.47 -25.19
C THR A 55 3.65 6.21 -23.86
N ASP A 56 3.11 5.31 -23.03
CA ASP A 56 3.77 4.82 -21.80
C ASP A 56 4.04 5.92 -20.76
N ASP A 57 5.28 6.10 -20.31
CA ASP A 57 5.68 7.09 -19.30
C ASP A 57 7.06 7.72 -19.55
N TYR A 58 7.54 8.52 -18.60
CA TYR A 58 8.82 9.22 -18.64
C TYR A 58 9.81 8.73 -17.57
N PHE A 59 9.70 7.46 -17.14
CA PHE A 59 10.60 6.88 -16.15
C PHE A 59 11.66 5.95 -16.76
N PRO A 60 12.81 5.78 -16.07
CA PRO A 60 13.32 6.65 -15.01
C PRO A 60 13.89 7.97 -15.54
N TYR A 61 13.85 9.02 -14.71
CA TYR A 61 14.46 10.32 -15.00
C TYR A 61 15.96 10.31 -14.67
N ALA A 62 16.77 10.91 -15.54
CA ALA A 62 18.17 11.23 -15.30
C ALA A 62 18.50 12.60 -15.88
N ASP A 63 19.17 13.44 -15.11
CA ASP A 63 19.60 14.78 -15.55
C ASP A 63 21.09 14.83 -15.94
N ARG A 64 21.85 13.78 -15.59
CA ARG A 64 23.24 13.55 -16.02
C ARG A 64 23.52 12.05 -16.17
N ALA A 65 24.65 11.72 -16.77
CA ALA A 65 25.07 10.34 -17.03
C ALA A 65 25.03 9.43 -15.79
N ASN A 66 25.53 9.88 -14.64
CA ASN A 66 25.57 9.09 -13.40
C ASN A 66 24.52 9.51 -12.36
N ALA A 67 23.45 10.21 -12.80
CA ALA A 67 22.45 10.81 -11.93
C ALA A 67 21.04 10.33 -12.28
N TYR A 68 20.77 9.04 -12.09
CA TYR A 68 19.42 8.50 -12.21
C TYR A 68 18.64 8.73 -10.92
N TRP A 69 17.49 9.38 -11.03
CA TRP A 69 16.62 9.74 -9.91
C TRP A 69 15.70 8.56 -9.58
N THR A 70 16.31 7.43 -9.21
CA THR A 70 15.59 6.19 -8.87
C THR A 70 15.76 5.81 -7.40
N GLY A 71 16.57 6.55 -6.65
CA GLY A 71 16.74 6.36 -5.20
C GLY A 71 15.50 6.75 -4.42
N TYR A 72 14.83 7.85 -4.81
CA TYR A 72 13.61 8.32 -4.13
C TYR A 72 12.42 7.37 -4.26
N PHE A 73 12.48 6.37 -5.15
CA PHE A 73 11.49 5.30 -5.18
C PHE A 73 11.45 4.52 -3.87
N THR A 74 12.56 4.49 -3.10
CA THR A 74 12.65 3.82 -1.79
C THR A 74 12.97 4.77 -0.63
N SER A 75 13.58 5.95 -0.84
CA SER A 75 13.95 6.88 0.25
C SER A 75 12.82 7.13 1.25
N ARG A 76 13.13 7.13 2.56
CA ARG A 76 12.16 7.25 3.65
C ARG A 76 11.04 6.20 3.61
N PRO A 77 11.37 4.89 3.58
CA PRO A 77 10.38 3.83 3.38
C PRO A 77 9.38 3.72 4.54
N ALA A 78 9.71 4.20 5.75
CA ALA A 78 8.75 4.30 6.84
C ALA A 78 7.64 5.30 6.55
N LEU A 79 7.97 6.51 6.06
CA LEU A 79 6.99 7.52 5.68
C LEU A 79 6.11 7.03 4.51
N LYS A 80 6.70 6.43 3.47
CA LYS A 80 5.97 5.86 2.32
C LYS A 80 4.91 4.86 2.77
N ARG A 81 5.25 3.97 3.72
CA ARG A 81 4.30 3.02 4.29
C ARG A 81 3.24 3.72 5.13
N TYR A 82 3.63 4.72 5.92
CA TYR A 82 2.68 5.46 6.74
C TYR A 82 1.62 6.14 5.87
N VAL A 83 2.03 6.79 4.78
CA VAL A 83 1.12 7.37 3.78
C VAL A 83 0.18 6.30 3.18
N ARG A 84 0.70 5.13 2.78
CA ARG A 84 -0.13 4.04 2.22
C ARG A 84 -1.16 3.53 3.22
N MET A 85 -0.71 3.21 4.44
CA MET A 85 -1.55 2.67 5.52
C MET A 85 -2.68 3.63 5.85
N ILE A 86 -2.35 4.91 5.99
CA ILE A 86 -3.32 5.95 6.36
C ILE A 86 -4.24 6.32 5.20
N SER A 87 -3.80 6.19 3.94
CA SER A 87 -4.68 6.33 2.78
C SER A 87 -5.79 5.27 2.75
N GLY A 88 -5.45 4.00 3.04
CA GLY A 88 -6.43 2.93 3.19
C GLY A 88 -7.38 3.14 4.37
N TYR A 89 -6.82 3.56 5.51
CA TYR A 89 -7.60 3.91 6.70
C TYR A 89 -8.57 5.08 6.43
N TYR A 90 -8.13 6.10 5.69
CA TYR A 90 -8.94 7.26 5.32
C TYR A 90 -10.09 6.90 4.37
N LEU A 91 -9.88 5.94 3.46
CA LEU A 91 -10.95 5.39 2.63
C LEU A 91 -12.03 4.72 3.50
N ALA A 92 -11.64 3.87 4.44
CA ALA A 92 -12.58 3.22 5.36
C ALA A 92 -13.29 4.22 6.28
N THR A 93 -12.58 5.24 6.76
CA THR A 93 -13.13 6.28 7.64
C THR A 93 -14.24 7.07 6.95
N ARG A 94 -14.03 7.51 5.70
CA ARG A 94 -15.06 8.24 4.92
C ARG A 94 -16.30 7.40 4.62
N GLN A 95 -16.12 6.10 4.37
CA GLN A 95 -17.26 5.18 4.22
C GLN A 95 -18.09 5.14 5.50
N LEU A 96 -17.44 4.92 6.65
CA LEU A 96 -18.09 4.83 7.96
C LEU A 96 -18.79 6.14 8.33
N GLU A 97 -18.12 7.28 8.11
CA GLU A 97 -18.69 8.62 8.33
C GLU A 97 -19.96 8.83 7.48
N PHE A 98 -19.92 8.51 6.19
CA PHE A 98 -21.09 8.60 5.32
C PHE A 98 -22.26 7.73 5.80
N PHE A 99 -21.98 6.52 6.31
CA PHE A 99 -23.05 5.61 6.74
C PHE A 99 -23.83 6.13 7.95
N VAL A 100 -23.17 6.82 8.87
CA VAL A 100 -23.80 7.43 10.05
C VAL A 100 -24.17 8.90 9.87
N GLY A 101 -23.72 9.51 8.77
CA GLY A 101 -23.85 10.93 8.47
C GLY A 101 -22.72 11.76 9.09
N LYS A 102 -22.29 12.79 8.37
CA LYS A 102 -21.29 13.77 8.82
C LYS A 102 -21.87 14.69 9.90
N GLN A 103 -21.90 14.22 11.15
CA GLN A 103 -22.57 14.91 12.27
C GLN A 103 -21.62 15.76 13.14
N SER A 104 -20.35 15.37 13.25
CA SER A 104 -19.43 15.98 14.22
C SER A 104 -18.64 17.13 13.60
N THR A 105 -18.79 18.32 14.18
CA THR A 105 -17.89 19.46 13.89
C THR A 105 -16.54 19.35 14.60
N LYS A 106 -16.43 18.45 15.58
CA LYS A 106 -15.24 18.28 16.43
C LYS A 106 -14.22 17.29 15.85
N TYR A 107 -14.70 16.21 15.26
CA TYR A 107 -13.88 15.16 14.64
C TYR A 107 -14.51 14.80 13.31
N ASN A 108 -13.78 14.97 12.22
CA ASN A 108 -14.23 14.64 10.87
C ASN A 108 -13.04 14.24 10.01
N THR A 109 -13.33 13.89 8.76
CA THR A 109 -12.33 13.42 7.79
C THR A 109 -11.43 14.51 7.19
N ILE A 110 -11.74 15.80 7.39
CA ILE A 110 -11.06 16.91 6.70
C ILE A 110 -9.59 17.02 7.09
N GLY A 111 -9.27 16.94 8.39
CA GLY A 111 -7.89 17.10 8.87
C GLY A 111 -6.95 16.03 8.31
N LEU A 112 -7.42 14.79 8.22
CA LEU A 112 -6.66 13.71 7.58
C LEU A 112 -6.58 13.86 6.07
N GLY A 113 -7.64 14.36 5.43
CA GLY A 113 -7.66 14.70 4.00
C GLY A 113 -6.60 15.74 3.63
N ASP A 114 -6.48 16.82 4.41
CA ASP A 114 -5.44 17.84 4.23
C ASP A 114 -4.03 17.26 4.41
N ALA A 115 -3.79 16.54 5.51
CA ALA A 115 -2.49 15.93 5.79
C ALA A 115 -2.06 14.93 4.69
N LEU A 116 -2.98 14.09 4.20
CA LEU A 116 -2.70 13.19 3.08
C LEU A 116 -2.47 13.94 1.77
N GLY A 117 -3.21 15.03 1.52
CA GLY A 117 -3.02 15.90 0.36
C GLY A 117 -1.61 16.51 0.34
N ILE A 118 -1.19 17.10 1.46
CA ILE A 118 0.18 17.62 1.65
C ILE A 118 1.22 16.51 1.48
N ALA A 119 0.96 15.31 2.01
CA ALA A 119 1.89 14.19 1.90
C ALA A 119 2.09 13.68 0.47
N GLN A 120 1.23 14.05 -0.50
CA GLN A 120 1.45 13.74 -1.92
C GLN A 120 2.39 14.72 -2.62
N HIS A 121 2.85 15.78 -1.95
CA HIS A 121 3.85 16.69 -2.49
C HIS A 121 5.09 15.92 -2.96
N HIS A 122 5.73 16.39 -4.03
CA HIS A 122 6.86 15.68 -4.66
C HIS A 122 8.15 15.66 -3.82
N ASP A 123 8.18 16.34 -2.67
CA ASP A 123 9.22 16.19 -1.63
C ASP A 123 8.75 15.51 -0.34
N ALA A 124 7.46 15.15 -0.26
CA ALA A 124 6.89 14.47 0.90
C ALA A 124 7.02 12.96 0.76
N VAL A 125 6.05 12.28 0.12
CA VAL A 125 6.07 10.82 -0.03
C VAL A 125 7.26 10.31 -0.85
N SER A 126 7.87 11.14 -1.71
CA SER A 126 9.13 10.85 -2.40
C SER A 126 10.31 10.64 -1.43
N GLY A 127 10.23 11.22 -0.23
CA GLY A 127 11.27 11.14 0.78
C GLY A 127 12.44 12.09 0.54
N THR A 128 12.24 13.17 -0.21
CA THR A 128 13.31 14.09 -0.65
C THR A 128 13.34 15.43 0.07
N ALA A 129 12.47 15.66 1.05
CA ALA A 129 12.58 16.78 1.98
C ALA A 129 13.64 16.54 3.08
N LYS A 130 14.04 17.63 3.73
CA LYS A 130 14.85 17.62 4.96
C LYS A 130 14.19 16.80 6.08
N GLN A 131 14.99 16.33 7.04
CA GLN A 131 14.50 15.48 8.14
C GLN A 131 13.42 16.18 8.98
N HIS A 132 13.61 17.45 9.35
CA HIS A 132 12.62 18.17 10.16
C HIS A 132 11.29 18.39 9.43
N THR A 133 11.33 18.56 8.10
CA THR A 133 10.13 18.69 7.27
C THR A 133 9.42 17.34 7.14
N THR A 134 10.17 16.26 6.99
CA THR A 134 9.65 14.88 7.07
C THR A 134 8.95 14.61 8.40
N ASN A 135 9.54 15.05 9.52
CA ASN A 135 8.93 14.92 10.84
C ASN A 135 7.61 15.71 10.93
N ASP A 136 7.52 16.88 10.29
CA ASP A 136 6.28 17.67 10.21
C ASP A 136 5.19 16.96 9.38
N TYR A 137 5.54 16.34 8.26
CA TYR A 137 4.59 15.51 7.49
C TYR A 137 4.03 14.37 8.34
N ALA A 138 4.90 13.62 9.03
CA ALA A 138 4.47 12.54 9.91
C ALA A 138 3.61 13.03 11.08
N LYS A 139 3.94 14.20 11.67
CA LYS A 139 3.14 14.85 12.71
C LYS A 139 1.74 15.21 12.21
N ARG A 140 1.61 15.82 11.04
CA ARG A 140 0.31 16.19 10.44
C ARG A 140 -0.55 14.96 10.20
N LEU A 141 0.04 13.91 9.62
CA LEU A 141 -0.62 12.63 9.43
C LEU A 141 -1.11 12.06 10.77
N ALA A 142 -0.26 12.05 11.81
CA ALA A 142 -0.63 11.54 13.12
C ALA A 142 -1.80 12.31 13.78
N ILE A 143 -1.84 13.64 13.62
CA ILE A 143 -2.96 14.46 14.10
C ILE A 143 -4.26 14.06 13.39
N GLY A 144 -4.25 14.01 12.05
CA GLY A 144 -5.44 13.62 11.28
C GLY A 144 -5.88 12.17 11.55
N VAL A 145 -4.94 11.26 11.81
CA VAL A 145 -5.27 9.87 12.20
C VAL A 145 -6.01 9.83 13.53
N SER A 146 -5.59 10.61 14.53
CA SER A 146 -6.27 10.69 15.82
C SER A 146 -7.73 11.17 15.67
N GLU A 147 -7.97 12.15 14.82
CA GLU A 147 -9.33 12.62 14.50
C GLU A 147 -10.14 11.54 13.77
N ALA A 148 -9.54 10.86 12.78
CA ALA A 148 -10.18 9.78 12.05
C ALA A 148 -10.50 8.56 12.94
N GLU A 149 -9.65 8.24 13.92
CA GLU A 149 -9.91 7.19 14.90
C GLU A 149 -11.17 7.45 15.73
N ALA A 150 -11.38 8.71 16.12
CA ALA A 150 -12.61 9.11 16.80
C ALA A 150 -13.85 8.93 15.91
N VAL A 151 -13.74 9.28 14.62
CA VAL A 151 -14.82 9.07 13.63
C VAL A 151 -15.12 7.59 13.45
N VAL A 152 -14.11 6.74 13.25
CA VAL A 152 -14.28 5.28 13.08
C VAL A 152 -14.94 4.66 14.31
N SER A 153 -14.45 4.99 15.51
CA SER A 153 -14.98 4.46 16.77
C SER A 153 -16.45 4.84 16.98
N SER A 154 -16.77 6.13 16.83
CA SER A 154 -18.15 6.62 16.96
C SER A 154 -19.07 6.01 15.91
N SER A 155 -18.63 5.97 14.65
CA SER A 155 -19.44 5.44 13.54
C SER A 155 -19.75 3.96 13.73
N LEU A 156 -18.75 3.14 14.08
CA LEU A 156 -18.97 1.72 14.34
C LEU A 156 -19.86 1.49 15.57
N ALA A 157 -19.76 2.32 16.61
CA ALA A 157 -20.61 2.20 17.79
C ALA A 157 -22.08 2.45 17.44
N CYS A 158 -22.35 3.45 16.59
CA CYS A 158 -23.71 3.71 16.09
C CYS A 158 -24.20 2.62 15.14
N LEU A 159 -23.38 2.20 14.16
CA LEU A 159 -23.76 1.18 13.18
C LEU A 159 -24.05 -0.17 13.81
N THR A 160 -23.30 -0.52 14.86
CA THR A 160 -23.48 -1.79 15.56
C THR A 160 -24.57 -1.72 16.62
N SER A 161 -25.06 -0.56 17.04
CA SER A 161 -26.12 -0.47 18.06
C SER A 161 -27.49 -0.93 17.53
N ASN A 162 -28.27 -1.59 18.39
CA ASN A 162 -29.69 -1.88 18.13
C ASN A 162 -30.59 -0.66 18.38
N LEU A 163 -30.10 0.37 19.05
CA LEU A 163 -30.88 1.58 19.35
C LEU A 163 -30.99 2.43 18.08
N SER A 164 -32.19 2.51 17.52
CA SER A 164 -32.49 3.41 16.41
C SER A 164 -32.50 4.85 16.92
N SER A 165 -31.38 5.56 16.71
CA SER A 165 -31.34 7.01 16.77
C SER A 165 -31.17 7.53 15.36
N ASP A 166 -31.99 8.51 14.96
CA ASP A 166 -31.84 9.22 13.68
C ASP A 166 -30.51 9.99 13.60
N GLN A 167 -29.81 10.17 14.74
CA GLN A 167 -28.51 10.82 14.84
C GLN A 167 -27.51 9.97 15.63
N CYS A 168 -26.33 9.75 15.06
CA CYS A 168 -25.23 9.08 15.75
C CYS A 168 -24.61 9.99 16.83
N SER A 169 -24.76 9.60 18.09
CA SER A 169 -24.23 10.34 19.25
C SER A 169 -23.24 9.51 20.09
N ALA A 170 -22.73 8.40 19.54
CA ALA A 170 -21.83 7.53 20.29
C ALA A 170 -20.47 8.20 20.53
N PRO A 171 -19.88 8.07 21.73
CA PRO A 171 -18.62 8.71 22.04
C PRO A 171 -17.46 8.01 21.32
N ALA A 172 -16.41 8.77 21.01
CA ALA A 172 -15.15 8.23 20.45
C ALA A 172 -14.48 7.19 21.36
N SER A 173 -14.80 7.17 22.66
CA SER A 173 -14.31 6.19 23.62
C SER A 173 -15.05 4.84 23.58
N ALA A 174 -16.04 4.67 22.71
CA ALA A 174 -16.81 3.43 22.62
C ALA A 174 -15.93 2.22 22.25
N PHE A 175 -14.95 2.46 21.37
CA PHE A 175 -13.97 1.47 20.98
C PHE A 175 -12.55 1.99 21.02
N ALA A 176 -11.62 1.09 21.35
CA ALA A 176 -10.19 1.29 21.14
C ALA A 176 -9.73 0.68 19.80
N GLN A 177 -8.63 1.20 19.26
CA GLN A 177 -7.98 0.76 18.02
C GLN A 177 -6.48 0.61 18.25
N CYS A 178 -5.78 -0.12 17.36
CA CYS A 178 -4.35 -0.39 17.49
C CYS A 178 -3.62 -0.23 16.16
N GLN A 179 -2.89 0.89 16.01
CA GLN A 179 -2.07 1.18 14.80
C GLN A 179 -0.65 0.60 14.87
N LEU A 180 -0.23 0.07 16.02
CA LEU A 180 1.14 -0.39 16.29
C LEU A 180 1.26 -1.91 16.38
N LEU A 181 0.37 -2.64 15.68
CA LEU A 181 0.42 -4.11 15.59
C LEU A 181 1.71 -4.61 14.94
N ASN A 182 2.38 -3.83 14.09
CA ASN A 182 3.67 -4.21 13.49
C ASN A 182 4.79 -4.42 14.52
N ILE A 183 4.69 -3.79 15.70
CA ILE A 183 5.63 -3.91 16.83
C ILE A 183 4.95 -4.53 18.06
N SER A 184 3.92 -5.36 17.83
CA SER A 184 3.15 -6.07 18.86
C SER A 184 2.52 -5.19 19.93
N TYR A 185 2.25 -3.91 19.69
CA TYR A 185 1.63 -3.00 20.68
C TYR A 185 0.15 -2.78 20.44
N CYS A 186 -0.68 -3.38 21.31
CA CYS A 186 -2.13 -3.22 21.34
C CYS A 186 -2.67 -3.41 22.77
N PRO A 187 -2.64 -2.37 23.62
CA PRO A 187 -3.09 -2.47 25.01
C PRO A 187 -4.48 -3.12 25.20
N PRO A 188 -5.51 -2.82 24.38
CA PRO A 188 -6.84 -3.42 24.53
C PRO A 188 -6.87 -4.95 24.44
N THR A 189 -5.92 -5.58 23.73
CA THR A 189 -5.87 -7.05 23.56
C THR A 189 -4.89 -7.71 24.53
N GLU A 190 -3.98 -6.91 25.12
CA GLU A 190 -2.97 -7.36 26.06
C GLU A 190 -3.46 -7.37 27.52
N ASP A 191 -4.41 -6.48 27.85
CA ASP A 191 -4.98 -6.37 29.19
C ASP A 191 -5.76 -7.64 29.59
N SER A 192 -5.83 -7.94 30.88
CA SER A 192 -6.52 -9.12 31.36
C SER A 192 -8.03 -8.97 31.15
N ILE A 193 -8.63 -9.92 30.44
CA ILE A 193 -10.08 -9.98 30.25
C ILE A 193 -10.75 -10.22 31.62
N PRO A 194 -11.62 -9.30 32.10
CA PRO A 194 -12.30 -9.45 33.39
C PRO A 194 -13.20 -10.68 33.44
N ASP A 195 -13.37 -11.24 34.63
CA ASP A 195 -14.27 -12.39 34.83
C ASP A 195 -15.71 -12.00 34.44
N ALA A 196 -16.42 -12.91 33.76
CA ALA A 196 -17.73 -12.69 33.14
C ALA A 196 -17.79 -11.70 31.95
N LYS A 197 -16.66 -11.13 31.50
CA LYS A 197 -16.58 -10.35 30.25
C LYS A 197 -15.85 -11.11 29.14
N SER A 198 -15.96 -10.59 27.93
CA SER A 198 -15.20 -10.99 26.76
C SER A 198 -14.53 -9.75 26.15
N LEU A 199 -13.37 -9.94 25.54
CA LEU A 199 -12.84 -8.97 24.59
C LEU A 199 -13.68 -9.09 23.33
N VAL A 200 -14.40 -8.02 23.00
CA VAL A 200 -15.23 -7.89 21.82
C VAL A 200 -14.35 -7.32 20.70
N VAL A 201 -14.28 -8.02 19.58
CA VAL A 201 -13.54 -7.61 18.39
C VAL A 201 -14.55 -7.37 17.26
N VAL A 202 -14.75 -6.12 16.87
CA VAL A 202 -15.54 -5.79 15.69
C VAL A 202 -14.57 -5.60 14.52
N VAL A 203 -14.81 -6.36 13.46
CA VAL A 203 -13.98 -6.38 12.25
C VAL A 203 -14.78 -5.75 11.12
N TYR A 204 -14.34 -4.60 10.62
CA TYR A 204 -14.95 -3.91 9.48
C TYR A 204 -14.18 -4.18 8.19
N ASN A 205 -14.93 -4.45 7.11
CA ASN A 205 -14.41 -4.69 5.77
C ASN A 205 -14.76 -3.51 4.84
N PRO A 206 -13.77 -2.68 4.46
CA PRO A 206 -13.98 -1.55 3.56
C PRO A 206 -14.10 -1.93 2.07
N LEU A 207 -13.90 -3.19 1.71
CA LEU A 207 -14.04 -3.65 0.33
C LEU A 207 -15.50 -3.95 -0.02
N GLY A 208 -15.85 -3.75 -1.29
CA GLY A 208 -17.13 -4.17 -1.86
C GLY A 208 -17.25 -5.68 -2.12
N TRP A 209 -16.29 -6.48 -1.64
CA TRP A 209 -16.27 -7.94 -1.76
C TRP A 209 -16.37 -8.59 -0.38
N LYS A 210 -17.02 -9.75 -0.31
CA LYS A 210 -16.91 -10.61 0.88
C LYS A 210 -15.45 -11.03 1.05
N ARG A 211 -14.92 -10.86 2.26
CA ARG A 211 -13.52 -11.20 2.56
C ARG A 211 -13.45 -12.18 3.72
N THR A 212 -12.53 -13.14 3.59
CA THR A 212 -12.13 -14.02 4.69
C THR A 212 -10.64 -13.89 4.85
N ASP A 213 -10.18 -13.57 6.06
CA ASP A 213 -8.78 -13.29 6.34
C ASP A 213 -8.38 -13.62 7.77
N ILE A 214 -7.09 -13.73 8.04
CA ILE A 214 -6.57 -14.05 9.36
C ILE A 214 -6.43 -12.76 10.19
N VAL A 215 -7.13 -12.71 11.31
CA VAL A 215 -6.89 -11.71 12.35
C VAL A 215 -5.77 -12.21 13.24
N LYS A 216 -4.73 -11.39 13.46
CA LYS A 216 -3.56 -11.68 14.30
C LYS A 216 -3.40 -10.57 15.34
N ILE A 217 -3.64 -10.87 16.62
CA ILE A 217 -3.60 -9.89 17.72
C ILE A 217 -2.69 -10.37 18.87
N PRO A 218 -1.98 -9.46 19.57
CA PRO A 218 -1.12 -9.84 20.68
C PRO A 218 -1.93 -10.09 21.96
N VAL A 219 -1.63 -11.17 22.68
CA VAL A 219 -2.31 -11.58 23.92
C VAL A 219 -1.32 -12.15 24.94
N ASN A 220 -1.74 -12.18 26.22
CA ASN A 220 -0.95 -12.74 27.32
C ASN A 220 -1.42 -14.12 27.80
N ASP A 221 -2.67 -14.49 27.50
CA ASP A 221 -3.29 -15.73 27.94
C ASP A 221 -3.27 -16.79 26.83
N ALA A 222 -2.76 -17.98 27.16
CA ALA A 222 -2.64 -19.12 26.25
C ALA A 222 -3.93 -19.97 26.17
N ASN A 223 -4.95 -19.65 26.96
CA ASN A 223 -6.19 -20.44 27.10
C ASN A 223 -7.44 -19.62 26.74
N LEU A 224 -7.39 -18.88 25.63
CA LEU A 224 -8.52 -18.11 25.12
C LEU A 224 -9.35 -18.94 24.15
N VAL A 225 -10.66 -18.69 24.17
CA VAL A 225 -11.61 -19.23 23.21
C VAL A 225 -12.13 -18.06 22.38
N VAL A 226 -12.07 -18.20 21.05
CA VAL A 226 -12.67 -17.25 20.11
C VAL A 226 -14.01 -17.80 19.65
N LYS A 227 -15.08 -17.00 19.82
CA LYS A 227 -16.42 -17.31 19.34
C LYS A 227 -16.85 -16.34 18.26
N ASP A 228 -17.55 -16.86 17.26
CA ASP A 228 -18.25 -16.02 16.27
C ASP A 228 -19.55 -15.42 16.84
N SER A 229 -20.20 -14.60 16.02
CA SER A 229 -21.50 -14.00 16.33
C SER A 229 -22.62 -15.01 16.63
N LEU A 230 -22.54 -16.25 16.15
CA LEU A 230 -23.51 -17.31 16.40
C LEU A 230 -23.18 -18.11 17.68
N GLY A 231 -22.00 -17.91 18.26
CA GLY A 231 -21.53 -18.62 19.46
C GLY A 231 -20.72 -19.87 19.15
N ASN A 232 -20.40 -20.13 17.88
CA ASN A 232 -19.53 -21.24 17.49
C ASN A 232 -18.09 -20.93 17.87
N ASN A 233 -17.38 -21.92 18.41
CA ASN A 233 -15.95 -21.80 18.64
C ASN A 233 -15.21 -21.86 17.30
N LEU A 234 -14.26 -20.95 17.10
CA LEU A 234 -13.39 -20.94 15.93
C LEU A 234 -12.11 -21.73 16.18
N GLU A 235 -11.54 -22.26 15.11
CA GLU A 235 -10.16 -22.76 15.10
C GLU A 235 -9.22 -21.57 15.35
N VAL A 236 -8.31 -21.74 16.30
CA VAL A 236 -7.33 -20.73 16.70
C VAL A 236 -5.92 -21.29 16.59
N GLN A 237 -4.94 -20.40 16.44
CA GLN A 237 -3.54 -20.76 16.54
C GLN A 237 -2.80 -19.72 17.36
N TYR A 238 -1.95 -20.19 18.27
CA TYR A 238 -1.03 -19.34 19.01
C TYR A 238 0.36 -19.41 18.40
N VAL A 239 0.99 -18.24 18.21
CA VAL A 239 2.39 -18.11 17.77
C VAL A 239 3.14 -17.25 18.78
N ASP A 240 4.29 -17.70 19.27
CA ASP A 240 5.10 -16.92 20.21
C ASP A 240 5.52 -15.58 19.60
N VAL A 241 5.52 -14.51 20.41
CA VAL A 241 6.15 -13.25 20.02
C VAL A 241 7.67 -13.41 20.07
N ASP A 242 8.34 -13.12 18.96
CA ASP A 242 9.78 -13.29 18.83
C ASP A 242 10.59 -12.15 19.47
N ASP A 243 11.88 -12.40 19.71
CA ASP A 243 12.79 -11.45 20.35
C ASP A 243 13.03 -10.19 19.50
N VAL A 244 13.04 -10.31 18.17
CA VAL A 244 13.23 -9.15 17.27
C VAL A 244 12.05 -8.20 17.43
N THR A 245 10.83 -8.72 17.42
CA THR A 245 9.61 -7.94 17.67
C THR A 245 9.58 -7.36 19.08
N THR A 246 10.01 -8.11 20.10
CA THR A 246 10.09 -7.64 21.49
C THR A 246 11.07 -6.47 21.65
N ASN A 247 12.22 -6.53 20.99
CA ASN A 247 13.21 -5.45 20.99
C ASN A 247 12.69 -4.20 20.27
N LEU A 248 12.06 -4.36 19.10
CA LEU A 248 11.40 -3.26 18.40
C LEU A 248 10.34 -2.59 19.29
N ARG A 249 9.48 -3.37 19.93
CA ARG A 249 8.44 -2.86 20.83
C ARG A 249 9.04 -1.97 21.92
N LYS A 250 10.11 -2.42 22.57
CA LYS A 250 10.76 -1.70 23.67
C LYS A 250 11.23 -0.31 23.25
N LEU A 251 11.86 -0.19 22.09
CA LEU A 251 12.38 1.09 21.58
C LEU A 251 11.26 1.96 20.98
N TYR A 252 10.49 1.41 20.05
CA TYR A 252 9.57 2.20 19.22
C TYR A 252 8.30 2.63 19.94
N VAL A 253 7.79 1.87 20.91
CA VAL A 253 6.68 2.36 21.75
C VAL A 253 7.12 3.60 22.53
N LYS A 254 8.35 3.58 23.05
CA LYS A 254 8.92 4.73 23.75
C LYS A 254 9.14 5.93 22.82
N ALA A 255 9.66 5.70 21.61
CA ALA A 255 9.88 6.75 20.63
C ALA A 255 8.56 7.40 20.17
N TYR A 256 7.51 6.61 19.95
CA TYR A 256 6.24 7.11 19.43
C TYR A 256 5.34 7.70 20.51
N LEU A 257 5.27 7.08 21.69
CA LEU A 257 4.30 7.43 22.73
C LEU A 257 4.93 8.11 23.95
N GLY A 258 6.27 8.20 24.02
CA GLY A 258 6.97 8.78 25.17
C GLY A 258 6.90 7.92 26.44
N VAL A 259 6.34 6.72 26.37
CA VAL A 259 6.16 5.82 27.52
C VAL A 259 6.86 4.48 27.30
N SER A 260 7.40 3.92 28.38
CA SER A 260 7.91 2.54 28.35
C SER A 260 6.73 1.56 28.28
N PRO A 261 6.71 0.62 27.32
CA PRO A 261 5.65 -0.39 27.28
C PRO A 261 5.69 -1.27 28.54
N LYS A 262 4.53 -1.85 28.89
CA LYS A 262 4.46 -3.01 29.80
C LYS A 262 5.28 -4.18 29.22
N GLN A 263 5.41 -5.26 30.00
CA GLN A 263 6.00 -6.52 29.51
C GLN A 263 5.40 -6.90 28.14
N ALA A 264 6.26 -7.33 27.22
CA ALA A 264 5.83 -7.72 25.89
C ALA A 264 4.81 -8.87 25.96
N PRO A 265 3.79 -8.87 25.08
CA PRO A 265 2.84 -9.97 24.99
C PRO A 265 3.56 -11.28 24.69
N LYS A 266 3.06 -12.38 25.25
CA LYS A 266 3.68 -13.70 25.06
C LYS A 266 3.35 -14.30 23.71
N TYR A 267 2.13 -14.08 23.23
CA TYR A 267 1.62 -14.77 22.04
C TYR A 267 0.91 -13.82 21.08
N TRP A 268 0.93 -14.19 19.82
CA TRP A 268 -0.04 -13.82 18.82
C TRP A 268 -1.17 -14.84 18.81
N LEU A 269 -2.41 -14.38 18.99
CA LEU A 269 -3.61 -15.19 18.76
C LEU A 269 -4.11 -14.96 17.33
N LEU A 270 -4.23 -16.04 16.57
CA LEU A 270 -4.71 -16.05 15.20
C LEU A 270 -6.07 -16.72 15.11
N PHE A 271 -6.98 -16.15 14.32
CA PHE A 271 -8.25 -16.77 13.93
C PHE A 271 -8.73 -16.24 12.58
N GLN A 272 -9.51 -17.03 11.85
CA GLN A 272 -10.05 -16.63 10.57
C GLN A 272 -11.36 -15.84 10.74
N ALA A 273 -11.36 -14.58 10.29
CA ALA A 273 -12.55 -13.73 10.24
C ALA A 273 -13.19 -13.79 8.85
N SER A 274 -14.52 -13.82 8.79
CA SER A 274 -15.31 -13.76 7.55
C SER A 274 -16.30 -12.61 7.66
N VAL A 275 -16.12 -11.61 6.80
CA VAL A 275 -16.78 -10.31 6.91
C VAL A 275 -17.50 -9.98 5.60
N PRO A 276 -18.77 -9.54 5.66
CA PRO A 276 -19.51 -9.14 4.46
C PRO A 276 -18.86 -7.92 3.76
N PRO A 277 -19.18 -7.67 2.48
CA PRO A 277 -18.74 -6.45 1.80
C PRO A 277 -19.32 -5.21 2.49
N LEU A 278 -18.53 -4.12 2.58
CA LEU A 278 -18.92 -2.85 3.23
C LEU A 278 -19.72 -3.06 4.52
N GLY A 279 -19.14 -3.86 5.41
CA GLY A 279 -19.86 -4.38 6.56
C GLY A 279 -18.92 -4.88 7.65
N TRP A 280 -19.52 -5.45 8.69
CA TRP A 280 -18.80 -5.89 9.88
C TRP A 280 -19.25 -7.26 10.36
N SER A 281 -18.35 -7.92 11.11
CA SER A 281 -18.61 -9.12 11.90
C SER A 281 -17.98 -8.94 13.30
N THR A 282 -18.66 -9.44 14.34
CA THR A 282 -18.19 -9.38 15.72
C THR A 282 -17.75 -10.75 16.22
N TYR A 283 -16.61 -10.77 16.91
CA TYR A 283 -16.01 -11.94 17.54
C TYR A 283 -15.82 -11.69 19.03
N PHE A 284 -15.91 -12.75 19.84
CA PHE A 284 -15.81 -12.69 21.29
C PHE A 284 -14.67 -13.57 21.77
N ILE A 285 -13.75 -12.99 22.52
CA ILE A 285 -12.58 -13.68 23.07
C ILE A 285 -12.73 -13.73 24.58
N SER A 286 -12.68 -14.92 25.16
CA SER A 286 -12.84 -15.13 26.61
C SER A 286 -11.95 -16.24 27.12
N LYS A 287 -11.66 -16.24 28.41
CA LYS A 287 -10.97 -17.36 29.08
C LYS A 287 -11.82 -18.64 29.02
N ALA A 288 -11.19 -19.78 28.79
CA ALA A 288 -11.87 -21.07 28.82
C ALA A 288 -12.40 -21.42 30.23
N THR A 289 -13.60 -22.00 30.33
CA THR A 289 -14.27 -22.33 31.61
C THR A 289 -13.87 -23.69 32.20
N GLY A 290 -12.75 -24.30 31.77
CA GLY A 290 -12.29 -25.61 32.27
C GLY A 290 -10.77 -25.78 32.20
N LYS A 291 -10.21 -26.58 33.12
CA LYS A 291 -8.79 -27.00 33.12
C LYS A 291 -8.56 -28.07 32.04
N GLY A 292 -8.66 -27.70 30.76
CA GLY A 292 -8.24 -28.54 29.64
C GLY A 292 -6.90 -28.04 29.12
N THR A 293 -5.86 -28.87 29.14
CA THR A 293 -4.58 -28.61 28.47
C THR A 293 -4.80 -28.58 26.95
N ARG A 294 -4.98 -27.39 26.35
CA ARG A 294 -5.05 -27.22 24.90
C ARG A 294 -3.65 -27.08 24.29
N THR A 295 -2.83 -28.11 24.49
CA THR A 295 -1.48 -28.20 23.89
C THR A 295 -1.50 -28.28 22.35
N GLU A 296 -2.67 -28.51 21.73
CA GLU A 296 -2.83 -28.61 20.28
C GLU A 296 -2.97 -27.25 19.57
N ASP A 297 -3.41 -26.19 20.28
CA ASP A 297 -3.60 -24.84 19.70
C ASP A 297 -2.29 -24.02 19.68
N ILE A 298 -1.29 -24.44 20.45
CA ILE A 298 0.04 -23.82 20.48
C ILE A 298 0.84 -24.36 19.30
N SER A 299 1.30 -23.44 18.43
CA SER A 299 2.07 -23.81 17.26
C SER A 299 3.30 -24.62 17.64
N GLN A 300 3.51 -25.74 16.94
CA GLN A 300 4.60 -26.65 17.29
C GLN A 300 5.90 -26.18 16.67
N LEU A 301 6.94 -26.09 17.50
CA LEU A 301 8.30 -25.93 17.03
C LEU A 301 8.72 -27.23 16.34
N SER A 302 8.99 -27.18 15.04
CA SER A 302 9.37 -28.38 14.31
C SER A 302 10.89 -28.54 14.21
N SER A 303 11.39 -29.68 14.69
CA SER A 303 12.74 -30.17 14.41
C SER A 303 12.69 -31.18 13.27
N GLN A 304 12.69 -30.70 12.01
CA GLN A 304 12.76 -31.64 10.88
C GLN A 304 14.18 -32.18 10.69
N LYS A 305 14.29 -33.52 10.66
CA LYS A 305 15.48 -34.25 10.21
C LYS A 305 15.34 -34.51 8.70
N GLY A 306 16.06 -33.75 7.88
CA GLY A 306 16.09 -33.87 6.42
C GLY A 306 16.84 -32.71 5.75
N GLU A 307 17.21 -32.86 4.48
CA GLU A 307 17.94 -31.82 3.70
C GLU A 307 17.07 -30.63 3.26
N THR A 308 15.74 -30.73 3.37
CA THR A 308 14.81 -29.70 2.90
C THR A 308 13.62 -29.56 3.84
N ILE A 309 13.30 -28.31 4.19
CA ILE A 309 12.14 -27.93 5.01
C ILE A 309 11.02 -27.54 4.07
N ILE A 310 9.83 -28.13 4.22
CA ILE A 310 8.64 -27.77 3.41
C ILE A 310 7.57 -27.19 4.32
N ILE A 311 7.00 -26.05 3.93
CA ILE A 311 5.88 -25.39 4.62
C ILE A 311 4.74 -25.07 3.65
N GLY A 312 3.57 -24.83 4.21
CA GLY A 312 2.37 -24.39 3.53
C GLY A 312 1.18 -25.22 3.98
N PRO A 313 0.20 -24.67 4.73
CA PRO A 313 -1.00 -25.41 5.10
C PRO A 313 -1.97 -25.61 3.91
N GLY A 314 -1.92 -24.72 2.90
CA GLY A 314 -2.77 -24.75 1.69
C GLY A 314 -2.16 -25.44 0.46
N ASN A 315 -2.57 -25.01 -0.73
CA ASN A 315 -2.09 -25.56 -2.02
C ASN A 315 -0.70 -25.05 -2.41
N LEU A 316 -0.42 -23.77 -2.11
CA LEU A 316 0.92 -23.22 -2.26
C LEU A 316 1.84 -23.82 -1.20
N LYS A 317 2.99 -24.31 -1.65
CA LYS A 317 4.06 -24.84 -0.81
C LYS A 317 5.37 -24.14 -1.13
N MET A 318 6.20 -23.99 -0.10
CA MET A 318 7.56 -23.47 -0.22
C MET A 318 8.54 -24.45 0.38
N SER A 319 9.68 -24.63 -0.29
CA SER A 319 10.76 -25.45 0.23
C SER A 319 12.01 -24.63 0.51
N PHE A 320 12.63 -24.88 1.65
CA PHE A 320 13.82 -24.19 2.14
C PHE A 320 14.95 -25.19 2.32
N SER A 321 16.17 -24.77 2.03
CA SER A 321 17.38 -25.54 2.32
C SER A 321 17.59 -25.65 3.82
N SER A 322 17.74 -26.85 4.38
CA SER A 322 18.08 -26.98 5.81
C SER A 322 19.54 -26.60 6.11
N THR A 323 20.41 -26.60 5.09
CA THR A 323 21.81 -26.20 5.22
C THR A 323 22.00 -24.68 5.19
N SER A 324 21.33 -23.99 4.25
CA SER A 324 21.47 -22.53 4.09
C SER A 324 20.33 -21.72 4.70
N GLY A 325 19.20 -22.35 5.03
CA GLY A 325 18.01 -21.68 5.56
C GLY A 325 17.24 -20.82 4.55
N GLN A 326 17.65 -20.84 3.28
CA GLN A 326 17.07 -19.99 2.22
C GLN A 326 16.01 -20.74 1.40
N LEU A 327 15.10 -19.97 0.80
CA LEU A 327 14.11 -20.47 -0.15
C LEU A 327 14.81 -21.16 -1.32
N LYS A 328 14.28 -22.31 -1.73
CA LYS A 328 14.79 -23.12 -2.85
C LYS A 328 13.76 -23.29 -3.95
N ARG A 329 12.46 -23.33 -3.60
CA ARG A 329 11.37 -23.66 -4.52
C ARG A 329 10.04 -23.13 -4.02
N MET A 330 9.19 -22.73 -4.96
CA MET A 330 7.76 -22.53 -4.76
C MET A 330 7.01 -23.45 -5.70
N TYR A 331 5.96 -24.12 -5.22
CA TYR A 331 5.09 -24.91 -6.08
C TYR A 331 3.65 -24.89 -5.57
N ASN A 332 2.70 -24.94 -6.49
CA ASN A 332 1.27 -24.96 -6.17
C ASN A 332 0.68 -26.30 -6.60
N SER A 333 0.21 -27.09 -5.63
CA SER A 333 -0.31 -28.44 -5.88
C SER A 333 -1.61 -28.45 -6.69
N ARG A 334 -2.40 -27.38 -6.64
CA ARG A 334 -3.67 -27.26 -7.38
C ARG A 334 -3.45 -26.89 -8.84
N THR A 335 -2.60 -25.90 -9.09
CA THR A 335 -2.36 -25.41 -10.46
C THR A 335 -1.29 -26.22 -11.17
N GLY A 336 -0.36 -26.83 -10.44
CA GLY A 336 0.81 -27.54 -10.99
C GLY A 336 1.94 -26.60 -11.41
N VAL A 337 1.87 -25.31 -11.08
CA VAL A 337 2.97 -24.36 -11.30
C VAL A 337 4.07 -24.66 -10.29
N ASP A 338 5.31 -24.71 -10.77
CA ASP A 338 6.45 -25.18 -10.00
C ASP A 338 7.72 -24.46 -10.47
N ILE A 339 8.30 -23.65 -9.60
CA ILE A 339 9.42 -22.77 -9.93
C ILE A 339 10.55 -22.96 -8.91
N PRO A 340 11.75 -23.39 -9.35
CA PRO A 340 12.97 -23.24 -8.55
C PRO A 340 13.28 -21.75 -8.40
N ILE A 341 13.27 -21.28 -7.15
CA ILE A 341 13.43 -19.86 -6.82
C ILE A 341 14.23 -19.72 -5.53
N GLN A 342 15.21 -18.84 -5.54
CA GLN A 342 15.97 -18.45 -4.36
C GLN A 342 15.62 -17.03 -3.96
N GLN A 343 15.61 -16.75 -2.65
CA GLN A 343 15.48 -15.41 -2.12
C GLN A 343 16.67 -15.10 -1.20
N SER A 344 17.25 -13.92 -1.33
CA SER A 344 18.38 -13.46 -0.52
C SER A 344 18.33 -11.94 -0.30
N TYR A 345 18.97 -11.48 0.78
CA TYR A 345 19.24 -10.06 0.98
C TYR A 345 20.65 -9.71 0.51
N LEU A 346 20.75 -8.58 -0.18
CA LEU A 346 22.00 -7.97 -0.60
C LEU A 346 21.94 -6.47 -0.32
N TRP A 347 23.05 -5.77 -0.49
CA TRP A 347 23.05 -4.31 -0.52
C TRP A 347 24.03 -3.78 -1.56
N TYR A 348 23.65 -2.68 -2.20
CA TYR A 348 24.56 -1.86 -3.00
C TYR A 348 25.30 -0.89 -2.09
N GLY A 349 26.60 -0.74 -2.29
CA GLY A 349 27.36 0.35 -1.67
C GLY A 349 27.04 1.66 -2.38
N SER A 350 26.67 2.69 -1.63
CA SER A 350 26.40 4.01 -2.18
C SER A 350 27.69 4.65 -2.67
N SER A 351 27.71 5.15 -3.90
CA SER A 351 28.84 5.93 -4.42
C SER A 351 28.93 7.29 -3.72
N GLU A 352 30.14 7.71 -3.39
CA GLU A 352 30.46 9.05 -2.83
C GLU A 352 30.92 10.03 -3.93
N GLY A 353 30.86 9.62 -5.19
CA GLY A 353 31.53 10.29 -6.31
C GLY A 353 32.91 9.69 -6.62
N ASP A 354 33.39 9.98 -7.82
CA ASP A 354 34.71 9.60 -8.33
C ASP A 354 35.24 10.71 -9.27
N SER A 355 35.62 10.41 -10.51
CA SER A 355 35.88 11.44 -11.52
C SER A 355 34.62 12.25 -11.85
N ASP A 356 33.44 11.65 -11.72
CA ASP A 356 32.16 12.35 -11.63
C ASP A 356 31.81 12.51 -10.14
N PRO A 357 31.67 13.74 -9.61
CA PRO A 357 31.43 13.98 -8.18
C PRO A 357 30.01 13.58 -7.72
N GLN A 358 29.14 13.07 -8.60
CA GLN A 358 27.77 12.69 -8.23
C GLN A 358 27.74 11.59 -7.16
N ALA A 359 27.29 11.87 -5.94
CA ALA A 359 27.02 10.83 -4.94
C ALA A 359 25.63 10.18 -5.11
N SER A 360 25.40 9.03 -4.47
CA SER A 360 24.05 8.56 -4.16
C SER A 360 23.45 9.44 -3.05
N GLY A 361 22.13 9.62 -3.01
CA GLY A 361 21.48 10.45 -2.00
C GLY A 361 19.97 10.24 -1.95
N ALA A 362 19.22 11.21 -1.45
CA ALA A 362 17.77 11.09 -1.29
C ALA A 362 17.03 10.92 -2.63
N TYR A 363 17.48 11.59 -3.69
CA TYR A 363 16.92 11.52 -5.04
C TYR A 363 17.58 10.41 -5.85
N ILE A 364 18.92 10.44 -5.89
CA ILE A 364 19.73 9.69 -6.83
C ILE A 364 20.12 8.34 -6.24
N PHE A 365 20.01 7.30 -7.06
CA PHE A 365 20.63 6.02 -6.79
C PHE A 365 21.85 5.88 -7.70
N ARG A 366 23.04 5.94 -7.10
CA ARG A 366 24.31 5.65 -7.78
C ARG A 366 25.06 4.57 -7.00
N PRO A 367 24.94 3.29 -7.38
CA PRO A 367 25.75 2.25 -6.77
C PRO A 367 27.23 2.49 -7.12
N ASN A 368 28.15 2.09 -6.23
CA ASN A 368 29.60 2.28 -6.38
C ASN A 368 30.26 1.41 -7.48
N GLY A 369 29.49 0.77 -8.34
CA GLY A 369 29.95 -0.09 -9.44
C GLY A 369 30.37 -1.51 -9.04
N SER A 370 30.57 -1.79 -7.75
CA SER A 370 30.85 -3.16 -7.27
C SER A 370 29.58 -4.02 -7.33
N PRO A 371 29.70 -5.35 -7.51
CA PRO A 371 28.58 -6.26 -7.30
C PRO A 371 27.98 -6.06 -5.90
N PRO A 372 26.65 -6.15 -5.74
CA PRO A 372 26.03 -5.98 -4.43
C PRO A 372 26.49 -7.07 -3.46
N THR A 373 26.74 -6.68 -2.23
CA THR A 373 27.25 -7.57 -1.19
C THR A 373 26.13 -8.45 -0.65
N ILE A 374 26.34 -9.77 -0.63
CA ILE A 374 25.39 -10.71 -0.02
C ILE A 374 25.46 -10.58 1.49
N VAL A 375 24.30 -10.42 2.14
CA VAL A 375 24.21 -10.26 3.61
C VAL A 375 24.59 -11.54 4.33
N SER A 376 24.01 -12.67 3.91
CA SER A 376 24.38 -13.98 4.44
C SER A 376 24.04 -15.10 3.44
N ARG A 377 24.89 -16.14 3.44
CA ARG A 377 24.70 -17.38 2.68
C ARG A 377 24.20 -18.54 3.55
N SER A 378 24.22 -18.39 4.87
CA SER A 378 23.76 -19.37 5.85
C SER A 378 22.91 -18.67 6.90
N VAL A 379 21.62 -18.98 6.90
CA VAL A 379 20.58 -18.22 7.59
C VAL A 379 19.95 -19.14 8.65
N PRO A 380 20.19 -18.90 9.95
CA PRO A 380 19.50 -19.62 11.00
C PRO A 380 17.98 -19.51 10.87
N THR A 381 17.29 -20.65 10.98
CA THR A 381 15.84 -20.72 10.84
C THR A 381 15.12 -21.24 12.09
N LYS A 382 13.97 -20.64 12.43
CA LYS A 382 12.97 -21.22 13.34
C LYS A 382 11.70 -21.50 12.54
N ILE A 383 11.19 -22.72 12.62
CA ILE A 383 10.01 -23.17 11.86
C ILE A 383 8.84 -23.33 12.82
N ILE A 384 7.73 -22.72 12.44
CA ILE A 384 6.46 -22.81 13.16
C ILE A 384 5.45 -23.42 12.20
N ARG A 385 4.74 -24.45 12.66
CA ARG A 385 3.62 -25.04 11.92
C ARG A 385 2.35 -25.02 12.74
N GLY A 386 1.24 -24.79 12.06
CA GLY A 386 -0.08 -24.84 12.68
C GLY A 386 -1.20 -24.81 11.66
N PRO A 387 -2.46 -24.90 12.14
CA PRO A 387 -3.61 -25.06 11.26
C PRO A 387 -3.92 -23.82 10.42
N LEU A 388 -3.57 -22.61 10.90
CA LEU A 388 -3.88 -21.34 10.24
C LEU A 388 -2.67 -20.72 9.53
N VAL A 389 -1.45 -20.97 9.99
CA VAL A 389 -0.22 -20.45 9.38
C VAL A 389 0.97 -21.37 9.63
N ASP A 390 1.80 -21.52 8.60
CA ASP A 390 3.19 -21.95 8.75
C ASP A 390 4.12 -20.74 8.60
N GLU A 391 5.08 -20.59 9.51
CA GLU A 391 6.09 -19.51 9.48
C GLU A 391 7.52 -20.08 9.43
N VAL A 392 8.37 -19.47 8.61
CA VAL A 392 9.83 -19.66 8.63
C VAL A 392 10.47 -18.33 9.01
N HIS A 393 11.00 -18.26 10.21
CA HIS A 393 11.75 -17.12 10.72
C HIS A 393 13.20 -17.27 10.29
N GLN A 394 13.78 -16.22 9.73
CA GLN A 394 15.09 -16.22 9.08
C GLN A 394 15.92 -15.05 9.60
N ASN A 395 17.05 -15.35 10.24
CA ASN A 395 17.98 -14.32 10.74
C ASN A 395 19.17 -14.18 9.78
N PHE A 396 19.17 -13.15 8.92
CA PHE A 396 20.23 -12.96 7.93
C PHE A 396 21.46 -12.26 8.53
N SER A 397 21.24 -11.31 9.43
CA SER A 397 22.29 -10.60 10.17
C SER A 397 21.69 -9.96 11.42
N SER A 398 22.52 -9.33 12.26
CA SER A 398 22.05 -8.59 13.43
C SER A 398 21.06 -7.44 13.12
N TRP A 399 20.96 -7.03 11.85
CA TRP A 399 20.13 -5.90 11.39
C TRP A 399 19.21 -6.26 10.22
N ILE A 400 19.15 -7.54 9.81
CA ILE A 400 18.20 -8.05 8.80
C ILE A 400 17.57 -9.34 9.30
N TYR A 401 16.27 -9.26 9.55
CA TYR A 401 15.43 -10.37 9.95
C TYR A 401 14.21 -10.49 9.04
N GLN A 402 13.77 -11.70 8.76
CA GLN A 402 12.63 -11.98 7.90
C GLN A 402 11.73 -13.07 8.49
N VAL A 403 10.43 -12.95 8.29
CA VAL A 403 9.47 -14.05 8.52
C VAL A 403 8.71 -14.33 7.23
N THR A 404 8.86 -15.54 6.69
CA THR A 404 8.07 -16.02 5.56
C THR A 404 6.84 -16.75 6.08
N ARG A 405 5.63 -16.29 5.73
CA ARG A 405 4.35 -16.83 6.20
C ARG A 405 3.54 -17.39 5.04
N LEU A 406 3.02 -18.60 5.22
CA LEU A 406 1.99 -19.19 4.38
C LEU A 406 0.74 -19.39 5.21
N TYR A 407 -0.25 -18.52 5.02
CA TYR A 407 -1.55 -18.62 5.68
C TYR A 407 -2.44 -19.65 4.99
N LYS A 408 -3.32 -20.27 5.79
CA LYS A 408 -4.41 -21.12 5.31
C LYS A 408 -5.26 -20.34 4.30
N ASP A 409 -5.65 -21.03 3.22
CA ASP A 409 -6.47 -20.50 2.13
C ASP A 409 -5.87 -19.31 1.35
N LYS A 410 -4.60 -18.92 1.60
CA LYS A 410 -3.88 -17.94 0.79
C LYS A 410 -3.01 -18.65 -0.26
N GLU A 411 -3.11 -18.20 -1.50
CA GLU A 411 -2.34 -18.70 -2.65
C GLU A 411 -1.08 -17.84 -2.90
N HIS A 412 -0.53 -17.25 -1.85
CA HIS A 412 0.70 -16.46 -1.87
C HIS A 412 1.43 -16.56 -0.54
N ALA A 413 2.72 -16.21 -0.54
CA ALA A 413 3.50 -16.06 0.67
C ALA A 413 3.58 -14.59 1.07
N GLU A 414 3.40 -14.30 2.35
CA GLU A 414 3.68 -12.99 2.93
C GLU A 414 5.09 -13.01 3.50
N ILE A 415 5.94 -12.09 3.08
CA ILE A 415 7.33 -12.02 3.53
C ILE A 415 7.53 -10.71 4.28
N GLU A 416 7.56 -10.83 5.61
CA GLU A 416 7.77 -9.71 6.52
C GLU A 416 9.26 -9.46 6.68
N PHE A 417 9.74 -8.29 6.28
CA PHE A 417 11.12 -7.86 6.48
C PHE A 417 11.23 -6.93 7.68
N THR A 418 12.34 -7.03 8.41
CA THR A 418 12.77 -6.07 9.43
C THR A 418 14.21 -5.70 9.13
N ILE A 419 14.44 -4.47 8.69
CA ILE A 419 15.74 -3.99 8.23
C ILE A 419 16.13 -2.75 9.02
N GLY A 420 17.22 -2.88 9.79
CA GLY A 420 17.85 -1.80 10.54
C GLY A 420 18.20 -2.20 11.98
N PRO A 421 19.02 -1.39 12.68
CA PRO A 421 19.70 -0.20 12.15
C PRO A 421 20.73 -0.55 11.06
N ILE A 422 20.70 0.14 9.92
CA ILE A 422 21.69 -0.10 8.85
C ILE A 422 23.05 0.42 9.35
N PRO A 423 24.08 -0.42 9.46
CA PRO A 423 25.38 0.00 9.98
C PRO A 423 26.10 0.87 8.94
N THR A 424 26.65 2.00 9.39
CA THR A 424 27.42 2.94 8.55
C THR A 424 28.73 3.38 9.22
N ASP A 425 29.10 2.77 10.35
CA ASP A 425 30.33 3.08 11.09
C ASP A 425 31.60 2.69 10.31
N ASP A 426 31.44 1.86 9.29
CA ASP A 426 32.47 1.50 8.30
C ASP A 426 32.67 2.57 7.22
N GLY A 427 31.94 3.69 7.29
CA GLY A 427 32.02 4.77 6.31
C GLY A 427 31.34 4.46 4.97
N VAL A 428 30.56 3.37 4.88
CA VAL A 428 29.90 2.97 3.61
C VAL A 428 28.38 3.08 3.73
N GLY A 429 27.78 3.95 2.92
CA GLY A 429 26.33 3.99 2.71
C GLY A 429 25.82 2.69 2.09
N LYS A 430 24.66 2.19 2.55
CA LYS A 430 24.12 0.88 2.14
C LYS A 430 22.67 1.00 1.70
N GLU A 431 22.39 0.43 0.53
CA GLU A 431 21.07 0.41 -0.11
C GLU A 431 20.61 -1.05 -0.23
N VAL A 432 19.73 -1.45 0.68
CA VAL A 432 19.41 -2.85 0.99
C VAL A 432 18.31 -3.35 0.05
N ILE A 433 18.55 -4.50 -0.56
CA ILE A 433 17.63 -5.15 -1.49
C ILE A 433 17.24 -6.54 -1.00
N THR A 434 16.01 -6.96 -1.32
CA THR A 434 15.64 -8.37 -1.41
C THR A 434 15.68 -8.76 -2.89
N ARG A 435 16.29 -9.89 -3.20
CA ARG A 435 16.44 -10.41 -4.55
C ARG A 435 15.86 -11.81 -4.63
N MET A 436 15.03 -12.02 -5.64
CA MET A 436 14.36 -13.27 -5.96
C MET A 436 14.87 -13.76 -7.32
N THR A 437 15.61 -14.85 -7.32
CA THR A 437 16.23 -15.42 -8.52
C THR A 437 15.54 -16.73 -8.85
N ALA A 438 14.80 -16.74 -9.96
CA ALA A 438 14.12 -17.91 -10.50
C ALA A 438 14.77 -18.34 -11.82
N ASN A 439 14.65 -19.62 -12.16
CA ASN A 439 15.12 -20.13 -13.45
C ASN A 439 14.08 -19.86 -14.57
N MET A 440 13.74 -18.59 -14.79
CA MET A 440 12.74 -18.16 -15.77
C MET A 440 13.41 -17.43 -16.95
N ALA A 441 13.04 -17.81 -18.17
CA ALA A 441 13.53 -17.17 -19.39
C ALA A 441 12.71 -15.90 -19.71
N THR A 442 12.98 -14.83 -18.97
CA THR A 442 12.22 -13.56 -19.01
C THR A 442 12.62 -12.61 -20.15
N ASN A 443 13.74 -12.88 -20.84
CA ASN A 443 14.16 -12.17 -22.05
C ASN A 443 14.26 -10.65 -21.87
N LYS A 444 14.91 -10.19 -20.79
CA LYS A 444 15.02 -8.78 -20.40
C LYS A 444 13.73 -8.05 -20.03
N GLU A 445 12.58 -8.73 -20.09
CA GLU A 445 11.27 -8.12 -19.86
C GLU A 445 10.79 -8.31 -18.42
N TYR A 446 10.26 -7.24 -17.86
CA TYR A 446 9.56 -7.22 -16.58
C TYR A 446 8.49 -6.14 -16.61
N TYR A 447 7.54 -6.19 -15.69
CA TYR A 447 6.35 -5.35 -15.73
C TYR A 447 6.19 -4.65 -14.40
N THR A 448 6.03 -3.32 -14.41
CA THR A 448 5.86 -2.52 -13.21
C THR A 448 4.62 -1.64 -13.33
N ASP A 449 3.92 -1.44 -12.21
CA ASP A 449 2.69 -0.65 -12.20
C ASP A 449 2.95 0.86 -12.37
N SER A 450 1.97 1.55 -12.94
CA SER A 450 1.87 3.01 -12.95
C SER A 450 0.86 3.46 -11.90
N ASN A 451 1.37 4.03 -10.80
CA ASN A 451 0.57 4.52 -9.66
C ASN A 451 -0.48 3.52 -9.13
N GLY A 452 -0.16 2.22 -9.14
CA GLY A 452 -1.03 1.14 -8.71
C GLY A 452 -2.10 0.70 -9.71
N ARG A 453 -1.99 1.13 -10.98
CA ARG A 453 -2.94 0.83 -12.06
C ARG A 453 -2.29 0.03 -13.18
N ASP A 454 -2.13 0.60 -14.36
CA ASP A 454 -1.63 -0.05 -15.57
C ASP A 454 -0.24 -0.68 -15.34
N PHE A 455 0.01 -1.89 -15.84
CA PHE A 455 1.33 -2.52 -15.83
C PHE A 455 2.07 -2.20 -17.13
N LEU A 456 3.12 -1.39 -17.02
CA LEU A 456 3.96 -1.05 -18.17
C LEU A 456 5.04 -2.11 -18.34
N LYS A 457 5.22 -2.54 -19.59
CA LYS A 457 6.33 -3.41 -19.98
C LYS A 457 7.63 -2.61 -19.91
N ARG A 458 8.59 -3.11 -19.16
CA ARG A 458 9.95 -2.58 -19.03
C ARG A 458 10.90 -3.54 -19.72
N VAL A 459 11.87 -2.98 -20.45
CA VAL A 459 12.93 -3.75 -21.10
C VAL A 459 14.26 -3.24 -20.57
N ARG A 460 15.05 -4.15 -20.00
CA ARG A 460 16.36 -3.81 -19.43
C ARG A 460 17.26 -3.16 -20.49
N ASP A 461 17.88 -2.04 -20.12
CA ASP A 461 18.80 -1.25 -20.94
C ASP A 461 18.20 -0.74 -22.27
N HIS A 462 16.90 -0.45 -22.29
CA HIS A 462 16.19 0.00 -23.49
C HIS A 462 15.26 1.19 -23.21
N ARG A 463 15.06 2.04 -24.22
CA ARG A 463 14.10 3.16 -24.23
C ARG A 463 13.47 3.25 -25.62
N ASP A 464 12.15 3.40 -25.67
CA ASP A 464 11.42 3.43 -26.94
C ASP A 464 11.58 4.77 -27.68
N ASP A 465 11.70 5.87 -26.94
CA ASP A 465 11.70 7.21 -27.52
C ASP A 465 13.11 7.71 -27.95
N TRP A 466 14.19 7.03 -27.54
CA TRP A 466 15.56 7.39 -27.94
C TRP A 466 16.54 6.20 -27.79
N PRO A 467 17.65 6.17 -28.56
CA PRO A 467 18.68 5.15 -28.38
C PRO A 467 19.45 5.38 -27.06
N LEU A 468 19.17 4.55 -26.05
CA LEU A 468 19.78 4.67 -24.72
C LEU A 468 21.30 4.41 -24.78
N GLN A 469 22.08 5.35 -24.25
CA GLN A 469 23.48 5.13 -23.89
C GLN A 469 23.53 4.65 -22.44
N VAL A 470 23.92 3.39 -22.23
CA VAL A 470 23.92 2.79 -20.89
C VAL A 470 25.10 3.29 -20.08
N THR A 471 24.84 4.17 -19.12
CA THR A 471 25.83 4.72 -18.18
C THR A 471 25.71 4.11 -16.78
N GLN A 472 24.51 3.67 -16.40
CA GLN A 472 24.19 3.08 -15.10
C GLN A 472 23.31 1.83 -15.30
N PRO A 473 23.91 0.62 -15.47
CA PRO A 473 23.17 -0.60 -15.83
C PRO A 473 22.26 -1.12 -14.72
N VAL A 474 22.44 -0.64 -13.48
CA VAL A 474 21.53 -0.95 -12.36
C VAL A 474 20.50 0.18 -12.19
N ALA A 475 20.95 1.38 -11.84
CA ALA A 475 20.05 2.49 -11.50
C ALA A 475 19.13 2.92 -12.66
N GLY A 476 19.59 2.78 -13.91
CA GLY A 476 18.78 3.05 -15.10
C GLY A 476 17.69 2.01 -15.40
N ASN A 477 17.63 0.92 -14.63
CA ASN A 477 16.63 -0.15 -14.74
C ASN A 477 15.76 -0.27 -13.48
N TYR A 478 15.88 0.66 -12.52
CA TYR A 478 14.94 0.75 -11.41
C TYR A 478 13.70 1.55 -11.83
N TYR A 479 12.53 1.05 -11.44
CA TYR A 479 11.22 1.68 -11.68
C TYR A 479 10.41 1.77 -10.39
N PRO A 480 9.50 2.77 -10.27
CA PRO A 480 8.67 2.90 -9.09
C PRO A 480 7.56 1.84 -9.08
N LEU A 481 7.33 1.25 -7.92
CA LEU A 481 6.25 0.29 -7.68
C LEU A 481 5.29 0.87 -6.64
N ASN A 482 3.99 0.81 -6.90
CA ASN A 482 2.94 1.15 -5.94
C ASN A 482 1.93 0.01 -5.74
N LEU A 483 1.86 -0.93 -6.68
CA LEU A 483 1.15 -2.20 -6.57
C LEU A 483 2.14 -3.35 -6.56
N GLY A 484 3.05 -3.42 -7.54
CA GLY A 484 4.00 -4.53 -7.65
C GLY A 484 4.77 -4.60 -8.95
N ILE A 485 5.55 -5.66 -9.06
CA ILE A 485 6.37 -6.05 -10.21
C ILE A 485 6.09 -7.50 -10.57
N TYR A 486 6.07 -7.86 -11.84
CA TYR A 486 6.01 -9.26 -12.24
C TYR A 486 6.87 -9.56 -13.47
N THR A 487 7.23 -10.83 -13.61
CA THR A 487 7.89 -11.39 -14.78
C THR A 487 7.14 -12.62 -15.26
N LYS A 488 7.35 -12.98 -16.53
CA LYS A 488 6.72 -14.16 -17.13
C LYS A 488 7.64 -14.81 -18.14
N ASP A 489 7.50 -16.11 -18.30
CA ASP A 489 8.06 -16.86 -19.42
C ASP A 489 6.94 -17.57 -20.20
N LYS A 490 7.29 -18.60 -20.98
CA LYS A 490 6.30 -19.36 -21.76
C LYS A 490 5.39 -20.27 -20.93
N LYS A 491 5.68 -20.46 -19.63
CA LYS A 491 5.01 -21.44 -18.76
C LYS A 491 4.33 -20.78 -17.56
N SER A 492 5.01 -19.84 -16.91
CA SER A 492 4.65 -19.34 -15.59
C SER A 492 4.76 -17.83 -15.48
N GLU A 493 4.02 -17.27 -14.53
CA GLU A 493 4.18 -15.90 -14.04
C GLU A 493 4.73 -15.94 -12.62
N PHE A 494 5.67 -15.04 -12.31
CA PHE A 494 6.14 -14.77 -10.96
C PHE A 494 5.82 -13.31 -10.64
N SER A 495 5.03 -13.09 -9.59
CA SER A 495 4.52 -11.77 -9.24
C SER A 495 4.90 -11.40 -7.80
N VAL A 496 5.26 -10.12 -7.60
CA VAL A 496 5.60 -9.55 -6.30
C VAL A 496 4.76 -8.29 -6.06
N LEU A 497 4.01 -8.24 -4.96
CA LEU A 497 3.27 -7.03 -4.54
C LEU A 497 3.95 -6.36 -3.34
N VAL A 498 3.76 -5.05 -3.21
CA VAL A 498 4.41 -4.21 -2.19
C VAL A 498 3.40 -3.55 -1.25
N ASP A 499 3.77 -3.39 0.03
CA ASP A 499 2.95 -2.70 1.04
C ASP A 499 3.13 -1.16 1.06
N ARG A 500 3.99 -0.62 0.20
CA ARG A 500 4.34 0.80 0.12
C ARG A 500 4.95 1.15 -1.25
N ALA A 501 5.13 2.43 -1.54
CA ALA A 501 5.95 2.85 -2.68
C ALA A 501 7.38 2.28 -2.55
N THR A 502 7.91 1.64 -3.59
CA THR A 502 9.20 0.91 -3.52
C THR A 502 9.88 0.93 -4.87
N GLY A 503 11.21 1.07 -4.92
CA GLY A 503 11.98 0.87 -6.16
C GLY A 503 12.22 -0.61 -6.43
N GLY A 504 11.97 -1.06 -7.66
CA GLY A 504 12.27 -2.44 -8.07
C GLY A 504 12.74 -2.56 -9.51
N ALA A 505 13.40 -3.68 -9.81
CA ALA A 505 14.03 -3.95 -11.10
C ALA A 505 14.12 -5.44 -11.41
N SER A 506 14.47 -5.76 -12.66
CA SER A 506 15.02 -7.05 -13.08
C SER A 506 16.37 -6.80 -13.73
N ILE A 507 17.47 -7.04 -13.01
CA ILE A 507 18.83 -6.74 -13.48
C ILE A 507 19.42 -7.88 -14.32
N ILE A 508 18.96 -9.11 -14.11
CA ILE A 508 19.31 -10.30 -14.89
C ILE A 508 18.02 -11.08 -15.20
N ASP A 509 18.01 -11.85 -16.28
CA ASP A 509 16.86 -12.67 -16.63
C ASP A 509 16.53 -13.68 -15.53
N GLY A 510 15.24 -13.78 -15.20
CA GLY A 510 14.74 -14.65 -14.15
C GLY A 510 14.86 -14.05 -12.75
N GLU A 511 15.39 -12.83 -12.64
CA GLU A 511 15.55 -12.11 -11.38
C GLU A 511 14.53 -10.98 -11.24
N VAL A 512 14.03 -10.81 -10.02
CA VAL A 512 13.33 -9.61 -9.56
C VAL A 512 14.00 -9.15 -8.28
N GLU A 513 14.21 -7.85 -8.12
CA GLU A 513 14.69 -7.27 -6.86
C GLU A 513 13.90 -6.03 -6.45
N LEU A 514 13.79 -5.85 -5.14
CA LEU A 514 13.18 -4.67 -4.50
C LEU A 514 14.20 -4.03 -3.57
N MET A 515 14.39 -2.72 -3.67
CA MET A 515 15.15 -1.96 -2.69
C MET A 515 14.22 -1.56 -1.54
N LEU A 516 14.53 -2.04 -0.33
CA LEU A 516 13.61 -1.97 0.82
C LEU A 516 13.99 -0.90 1.85
N HIS A 517 15.28 -0.57 1.95
CA HIS A 517 15.76 0.48 2.86
C HIS A 517 17.10 1.05 2.40
N ARG A 518 17.38 2.30 2.75
CA ARG A 518 18.59 3.05 2.34
C ARG A 518 19.07 3.90 3.51
N ARG A 519 20.38 3.88 3.76
CA ARG A 519 21.06 4.82 4.67
C ARG A 519 22.35 5.28 4.02
N ILE A 520 22.46 6.57 3.77
CA ILE A 520 23.48 7.18 2.89
C ILE A 520 24.17 8.31 3.64
N LEU A 521 25.48 8.46 3.43
CA LEU A 521 26.33 9.37 4.18
C LEU A 521 26.63 10.71 3.48
N HIS A 522 26.16 10.87 2.24
CA HIS A 522 26.38 12.06 1.41
C HIS A 522 25.06 12.61 0.86
N ASP A 523 25.05 13.91 0.58
CA ASP A 523 24.01 14.59 -0.21
C ASP A 523 24.30 14.40 -1.71
N ASP A 524 23.26 14.31 -2.54
CA ASP A 524 23.39 14.08 -3.98
C ASP A 524 23.42 15.37 -4.82
N GLY A 525 23.47 16.54 -4.17
CA GLY A 525 23.65 17.83 -4.84
C GLY A 525 22.42 18.31 -5.60
N ARG A 526 21.20 17.93 -5.15
CA ARG A 526 19.92 18.39 -5.73
C ARG A 526 19.14 19.38 -4.86
N GLY A 527 19.77 19.90 -3.80
CA GLY A 527 19.27 21.06 -3.05
C GLY A 527 18.69 20.76 -1.67
N VAL A 528 18.45 19.48 -1.32
CA VAL A 528 18.01 19.12 0.04
C VAL A 528 19.09 19.42 1.08
N GLY A 529 20.36 19.21 0.73
CA GLY A 529 21.52 19.58 1.55
C GLY A 529 21.64 18.74 2.83
N GLU A 530 21.18 17.48 2.79
CA GLU A 530 21.23 16.53 3.90
C GLU A 530 21.44 15.11 3.34
N PRO A 531 22.35 14.31 3.91
CA PRO A 531 22.38 12.88 3.67
C PRO A 531 21.06 12.21 4.06
N LEU A 532 20.72 11.10 3.41
CA LEU A 532 19.62 10.24 3.84
C LEU A 532 20.06 9.36 5.02
N ASP A 533 20.19 9.98 6.19
CA ASP A 533 20.66 9.36 7.44
C ASP A 533 19.55 9.35 8.52
N GLU A 534 18.47 8.60 8.27
CA GLU A 534 17.33 8.55 9.19
C GLU A 534 17.70 7.85 10.50
N GLN A 535 17.41 8.50 11.63
CA GLN A 535 17.67 7.98 12.98
C GLN A 535 16.42 8.09 13.86
N VAL A 536 16.34 7.22 14.87
CA VAL A 536 15.33 7.26 15.94
C VAL A 536 16.04 7.48 17.26
N CYS A 537 15.58 8.48 18.00
CA CYS A 537 16.16 8.86 19.28
C CYS A 537 15.14 8.74 20.42
N VAL A 538 15.59 8.27 21.58
CA VAL A 538 14.80 8.21 22.83
C VAL A 538 15.61 8.79 24.00
N ASP A 539 14.95 8.97 25.16
CA ASP A 539 15.59 9.46 26.40
C ASP A 539 16.28 10.81 26.24
N ASN A 540 15.59 11.78 25.61
CA ASN A 540 16.12 13.11 25.29
C ASN A 540 17.44 13.01 24.48
N ASN A 541 17.42 12.20 23.42
CA ASN A 541 18.55 11.97 22.50
C ASN A 541 19.79 11.30 23.12
N LYS A 542 19.64 10.60 24.26
CA LYS A 542 20.73 9.81 24.84
C LYS A 542 21.00 8.50 24.11
N ILE A 543 19.95 7.96 23.47
CA ILE A 543 20.03 6.73 22.68
C ILE A 543 19.48 7.08 21.31
N CYS A 544 20.34 7.06 20.29
CA CYS A 544 19.98 7.25 18.89
C CYS A 544 20.55 6.09 18.08
N GLU A 545 19.74 5.50 17.21
CA GLU A 545 20.18 4.48 16.27
C GLU A 545 19.57 4.73 14.88
N GLY A 546 20.20 4.20 13.84
CA GLY A 546 19.65 4.26 12.49
C GLY A 546 18.24 3.64 12.43
N LEU A 547 17.34 4.26 11.67
CA LEU A 547 15.94 3.84 11.58
C LEU A 547 15.82 2.38 11.13
N THR A 548 14.96 1.63 11.82
CA THR A 548 14.56 0.27 11.46
C THR A 548 13.18 0.29 10.84
N VAL A 549 13.05 -0.33 9.66
CA VAL A 549 11.77 -0.45 8.96
C VAL A 549 11.28 -1.89 8.95
N ARG A 550 9.99 -2.05 9.21
CA ARG A 550 9.27 -3.32 9.08
C ARG A 550 8.15 -3.20 8.05
N GLY A 551 7.97 -4.23 7.24
CA GLY A 551 7.00 -4.25 6.15
C GLY A 551 6.80 -5.63 5.58
N ASN A 552 5.87 -5.75 4.63
CA ASN A 552 5.63 -6.98 3.89
C ASN A 552 5.78 -6.77 2.39
N TYR A 553 6.34 -7.76 1.71
CA TYR A 553 6.09 -7.98 0.29
C TYR A 553 5.43 -9.36 0.12
N TYR A 554 4.71 -9.53 -0.97
CA TYR A 554 3.86 -10.70 -1.20
C TYR A 554 4.30 -11.34 -2.49
N ILE A 555 4.56 -12.65 -2.49
CA ILE A 555 5.01 -13.36 -3.68
C ILE A 555 4.06 -14.49 -4.05
N SER A 556 3.79 -14.63 -5.35
CA SER A 556 3.00 -15.74 -5.88
C SER A 556 3.54 -16.23 -7.22
N ILE A 557 3.16 -17.47 -7.55
CA ILE A 557 3.46 -18.15 -8.80
C ILE A 557 2.15 -18.61 -9.43
N ASP A 558 1.98 -18.30 -10.71
CA ASP A 558 0.73 -18.53 -11.42
C ASP A 558 0.98 -19.14 -12.80
N LYS A 559 -0.06 -19.76 -13.36
CA LYS A 559 -0.02 -20.13 -14.79
C LYS A 559 -0.03 -18.86 -15.61
N LEU A 560 0.60 -18.90 -16.77
CA LEU A 560 0.54 -17.82 -17.75
C LEU A 560 -0.92 -17.40 -18.02
N GLY A 561 -1.20 -16.10 -17.89
CA GLY A 561 -2.51 -15.49 -18.07
C GLY A 561 -3.43 -15.53 -16.85
N THR A 562 -2.98 -16.06 -15.70
CA THR A 562 -3.82 -16.17 -14.48
C THR A 562 -3.35 -15.30 -13.32
N GLY A 563 -2.08 -14.87 -13.30
CA GLY A 563 -1.52 -14.09 -12.20
C GLY A 563 -2.14 -12.69 -12.04
N ALA A 564 -2.70 -12.13 -13.11
CA ALA A 564 -3.43 -10.86 -13.07
C ALA A 564 -4.55 -10.86 -12.01
N ARG A 565 -5.30 -11.96 -11.90
CA ARG A 565 -6.37 -12.08 -10.92
C ARG A 565 -5.86 -11.94 -9.49
N TRP A 566 -4.75 -12.62 -9.19
CA TRP A 566 -4.09 -12.52 -7.89
C TRP A 566 -3.58 -11.10 -7.63
N ARG A 567 -2.83 -10.52 -8.58
CA ARG A 567 -2.27 -9.16 -8.46
C ARG A 567 -3.34 -8.11 -8.16
N ARG A 568 -4.44 -8.09 -8.91
CA ARG A 568 -5.52 -7.09 -8.74
C ARG A 568 -6.30 -7.30 -7.43
N THR A 569 -6.63 -8.55 -7.10
CA THR A 569 -7.43 -8.86 -5.90
C THR A 569 -6.62 -8.61 -4.63
N THR A 570 -5.45 -9.25 -4.52
CA THR A 570 -4.59 -9.13 -3.35
C THR A 570 -4.02 -7.71 -3.22
N GLY A 571 -3.76 -7.01 -4.32
CA GLY A 571 -3.39 -5.59 -4.30
C GLY A 571 -4.42 -4.71 -3.58
N GLN A 572 -5.71 -4.94 -3.82
CA GLN A 572 -6.77 -4.22 -3.11
C GLN A 572 -6.95 -4.66 -1.65
N GLU A 573 -6.72 -5.95 -1.36
CA GLU A 573 -6.73 -6.47 0.01
C GLU A 573 -5.61 -5.91 0.88
N ILE A 574 -4.42 -5.67 0.28
CA ILE A 574 -3.28 -4.99 0.90
C ILE A 574 -3.60 -3.50 1.12
N TYR A 575 -4.18 -2.82 0.13
CA TYR A 575 -4.50 -1.41 0.22
C TYR A 575 -5.59 -1.13 1.28
N SER A 576 -6.61 -1.97 1.35
CA SER A 576 -7.77 -1.82 2.24
C SER A 576 -7.90 -3.03 3.19
N PRO A 577 -7.05 -3.13 4.23
CA PRO A 577 -7.11 -4.23 5.20
C PRO A 577 -8.39 -4.15 6.06
N PHE A 578 -8.65 -5.20 6.85
CA PHE A 578 -9.67 -5.12 7.89
C PHE A 578 -9.34 -4.04 8.93
N LEU A 579 -10.35 -3.28 9.35
CA LEU A 579 -10.27 -2.40 10.52
C LEU A 579 -10.73 -3.17 11.75
N LEU A 580 -9.93 -3.12 12.82
CA LEU A 580 -10.21 -3.80 14.07
C LEU A 580 -10.51 -2.79 15.16
N THR A 581 -11.65 -2.95 15.83
CA THR A 581 -12.01 -2.20 17.03
C THR A 581 -12.26 -3.12 18.22
N PHE A 582 -11.91 -2.64 19.41
CA PHE A 582 -11.87 -3.44 20.63
C PHE A 582 -12.65 -2.79 21.78
N THR A 583 -13.37 -3.59 22.54
CA THR A 583 -13.95 -3.20 23.85
C THR A 583 -14.13 -4.43 24.74
N HIS A 584 -14.42 -4.22 26.03
CA HIS A 584 -14.62 -5.30 27.00
C HIS A 584 -16.05 -5.31 27.50
N GLU A 585 -16.84 -6.29 27.07
CA GLU A 585 -18.23 -6.44 27.48
C GLU A 585 -18.67 -7.89 27.66
N ASN A 586 -19.76 -8.07 28.40
CA ASN A 586 -20.38 -9.39 28.51
C ASN A 586 -21.01 -9.79 27.15
N LEU A 587 -20.75 -11.02 26.70
CA LEU A 587 -21.23 -11.53 25.40
C LEU A 587 -22.75 -11.41 25.24
N ASN A 588 -23.53 -11.77 26.27
CA ASN A 588 -24.99 -11.74 26.19
C ASN A 588 -25.52 -10.31 26.19
N SER A 589 -24.96 -9.44 27.04
CA SER A 589 -25.29 -8.02 27.05
C SER A 589 -24.94 -7.32 25.74
N TRP A 590 -23.81 -7.68 25.11
CA TRP A 590 -23.43 -7.18 23.80
C TRP A 590 -24.45 -7.61 22.74
N LYS A 591 -24.73 -8.92 22.65
CA LYS A 591 -25.67 -9.46 21.65
C LYS A 591 -27.09 -8.92 21.79
N SER A 592 -27.53 -8.56 22.99
CA SER A 592 -28.86 -7.96 23.18
C SER A 592 -28.92 -6.48 22.76
N SER A 593 -27.79 -5.78 22.79
CA SER A 593 -27.72 -4.34 22.51
C SER A 593 -27.10 -3.98 21.15
N HIS A 594 -26.46 -4.94 20.47
CA HIS A 594 -25.74 -4.71 19.22
C HIS A 594 -26.00 -5.75 18.12
N VAL A 595 -26.03 -5.29 16.87
CA VAL A 595 -25.98 -6.10 15.65
C VAL A 595 -24.55 -6.63 15.44
N THR A 596 -24.35 -7.92 15.67
CA THR A 596 -23.04 -8.57 15.60
C THR A 596 -22.54 -8.89 14.19
N LYS A 597 -23.39 -8.73 13.17
CA LYS A 597 -23.01 -8.91 11.77
C LYS A 597 -23.93 -8.08 10.89
N GLY A 598 -23.38 -7.25 10.02
CA GLY A 598 -24.18 -6.36 9.18
C GLY A 598 -23.42 -5.86 7.96
N THR A 599 -24.16 -5.38 6.98
CA THR A 599 -23.66 -4.64 5.82
C THR A 599 -24.59 -3.47 5.53
N ILE A 600 -24.09 -2.47 4.82
CA ILE A 600 -24.90 -1.36 4.30
C ILE A 600 -25.46 -1.67 2.90
N MET A 601 -24.85 -2.64 2.21
CA MET A 601 -25.31 -3.14 0.92
C MET A 601 -26.52 -4.07 1.09
N ASP A 602 -27.14 -4.44 -0.03
CA ASP A 602 -28.06 -5.57 -0.07
C ASP A 602 -27.33 -6.83 0.43
N PRO A 603 -27.90 -7.60 1.38
CA PRO A 603 -27.21 -8.72 2.02
C PRO A 603 -26.70 -9.81 1.07
N ASN A 604 -27.27 -9.93 -0.13
CA ASN A 604 -26.90 -10.92 -1.15
C ASN A 604 -26.10 -10.30 -2.29
N TYR A 605 -25.65 -9.05 -2.15
CA TYR A 605 -24.91 -8.34 -3.18
C TYR A 605 -23.42 -8.20 -2.82
N SER A 606 -22.57 -8.26 -3.84
CA SER A 606 -21.16 -7.91 -3.78
C SER A 606 -20.81 -7.20 -5.08
N LEU A 607 -19.85 -6.27 -5.02
CA LEU A 607 -19.32 -5.70 -6.24
C LEU A 607 -18.68 -6.81 -7.10
N PRO A 608 -18.73 -6.69 -8.44
CA PRO A 608 -18.00 -7.58 -9.31
C PRO A 608 -16.51 -7.66 -8.92
N PRO A 609 -15.83 -8.82 -9.08
CA PRO A 609 -14.41 -8.98 -8.74
C PRO A 609 -13.46 -8.05 -9.52
N ASN A 610 -13.93 -7.48 -10.63
CA ASN A 610 -13.22 -6.49 -11.43
C ASN A 610 -13.48 -5.03 -11.04
N VAL A 611 -14.27 -4.77 -9.99
CA VAL A 611 -14.61 -3.41 -9.54
C VAL A 611 -14.21 -3.17 -8.09
N ALA A 612 -13.55 -2.05 -7.82
CA ALA A 612 -13.34 -1.53 -6.47
C ALA A 612 -14.12 -0.23 -6.24
N LEU A 613 -14.63 -0.06 -5.02
CA LEU A 613 -15.14 1.21 -4.51
C LEU A 613 -13.95 2.03 -3.98
N ILE A 614 -13.46 2.97 -4.77
CA ILE A 614 -12.25 3.75 -4.43
C ILE A 614 -12.57 5.10 -3.78
N THR A 615 -13.83 5.53 -3.79
CA THR A 615 -14.29 6.71 -3.03
C THR A 615 -15.76 6.55 -2.67
N LEU A 616 -16.08 6.76 -1.40
CA LEU A 616 -17.42 7.02 -0.89
C LEU A 616 -17.27 8.06 0.22
N GLU A 617 -17.80 9.25 0.00
CA GLU A 617 -17.52 10.41 0.85
C GLU A 617 -18.71 11.36 0.88
N GLU A 618 -19.07 11.83 2.07
CA GLU A 618 -20.07 12.87 2.25
C GLU A 618 -19.43 14.26 2.16
N LEU A 619 -19.91 15.04 1.20
CA LEU A 619 -19.56 16.43 0.97
C LEU A 619 -20.58 17.36 1.65
N ASP A 620 -20.35 18.66 1.54
CA ASP A 620 -21.27 19.67 2.08
C ASP A 620 -22.65 19.61 1.39
N GLY A 621 -23.69 20.00 2.12
CA GLY A 621 -25.06 20.05 1.59
C GLY A 621 -25.71 18.69 1.34
N GLY A 622 -25.20 17.61 1.95
CA GLY A 622 -25.74 16.25 1.81
C GLY A 622 -25.44 15.60 0.45
N ILE A 623 -24.48 16.14 -0.29
CA ILE A 623 -23.99 15.57 -1.55
C ILE A 623 -23.02 14.44 -1.22
N VAL A 624 -23.08 13.34 -1.96
CA VAL A 624 -22.20 12.18 -1.75
C VAL A 624 -21.38 11.91 -3.01
N LEU A 625 -20.06 11.88 -2.85
CA LEU A 625 -19.09 11.57 -3.89
C LEU A 625 -18.84 10.06 -3.96
N LEU A 626 -19.06 9.47 -5.12
CA LEU A 626 -18.83 8.05 -5.39
C LEU A 626 -17.84 7.88 -6.54
N ARG A 627 -16.85 6.98 -6.37
CA ARG A 627 -15.99 6.52 -7.46
C ARG A 627 -15.88 5.00 -7.50
N LEU A 628 -16.13 4.44 -8.68
CA LEU A 628 -15.97 3.02 -8.98
C LEU A 628 -14.88 2.86 -10.03
N ALA A 629 -13.96 1.93 -9.79
CA ALA A 629 -12.82 1.67 -10.67
C ALA A 629 -12.84 0.24 -11.18
N HIS A 630 -12.71 0.06 -12.49
CA HIS A 630 -12.38 -1.22 -13.08
C HIS A 630 -10.89 -1.52 -12.91
N LEU A 631 -10.56 -2.68 -12.35
CA LEU A 631 -9.21 -3.01 -11.89
C LEU A 631 -8.31 -3.63 -12.95
N TYR A 632 -8.89 -4.20 -14.00
CA TYR A 632 -8.15 -4.93 -15.04
C TYR A 632 -7.97 -4.10 -16.31
N GLU A 633 -6.83 -4.28 -16.96
CA GLU A 633 -6.54 -3.81 -18.31
C GLU A 633 -7.24 -4.69 -19.36
N PRO A 634 -7.44 -4.20 -20.59
CA PRO A 634 -7.86 -5.05 -21.69
C PRO A 634 -6.94 -6.28 -21.83
N SER A 635 -7.53 -7.46 -22.00
CA SER A 635 -6.79 -8.72 -22.22
C SER A 635 -5.90 -9.18 -21.06
N GLU A 636 -5.99 -8.59 -19.85
CA GLU A 636 -5.15 -8.97 -18.71
C GLU A 636 -5.57 -10.31 -18.07
N TYR A 637 -6.89 -10.53 -17.99
CA TYR A 637 -7.51 -11.76 -17.50
C TYR A 637 -8.86 -11.98 -18.22
N ALA A 638 -9.02 -13.12 -18.89
CA ALA A 638 -10.12 -13.36 -19.83
C ALA A 638 -11.53 -13.14 -19.23
N GLU A 639 -11.76 -13.55 -17.97
CA GLU A 639 -13.06 -13.44 -17.32
C GLU A 639 -13.38 -12.00 -16.88
N TYR A 640 -12.37 -11.27 -16.37
CA TYR A 640 -12.55 -10.00 -15.67
C TYR A 640 -12.16 -8.76 -16.47
N SER A 641 -11.52 -8.94 -17.63
CA SER A 641 -11.17 -7.85 -18.56
C SER A 641 -12.32 -7.58 -19.53
N THR A 642 -13.54 -7.54 -19.01
CA THR A 642 -14.80 -7.45 -19.77
C THR A 642 -15.69 -6.36 -19.17
N LEU A 643 -16.69 -5.91 -19.94
CA LEU A 643 -17.66 -4.93 -19.46
C LEU A 643 -18.43 -5.50 -18.25
N THR A 644 -18.54 -4.72 -17.18
CA THR A 644 -19.23 -5.12 -15.94
C THR A 644 -20.23 -4.09 -15.47
N LYS A 645 -21.10 -4.47 -14.54
CA LYS A 645 -22.22 -3.66 -14.05
C LYS A 645 -22.25 -3.57 -12.53
N VAL A 646 -22.51 -2.37 -12.01
CA VAL A 646 -22.77 -2.11 -10.59
C VAL A 646 -24.18 -1.58 -10.42
N GLU A 647 -24.95 -2.22 -9.53
CA GLU A 647 -26.34 -1.84 -9.23
C GLU A 647 -26.35 -0.91 -8.00
N LEU A 648 -26.49 0.41 -8.22
CA LEU A 648 -26.37 1.37 -7.12
C LEU A 648 -27.49 1.23 -6.08
N LYS A 649 -28.69 0.79 -6.49
CA LYS A 649 -29.79 0.47 -5.56
C LYS A 649 -29.40 -0.62 -4.57
N LYS A 650 -28.64 -1.64 -5.00
CA LYS A 650 -28.13 -2.71 -4.13
C LYS A 650 -26.92 -2.26 -3.33
N LEU A 651 -26.07 -1.39 -3.88
CA LEU A 651 -24.94 -0.80 -3.14
C LEU A 651 -25.43 0.05 -1.94
N PHE A 652 -26.53 0.78 -2.12
CA PHE A 652 -27.12 1.65 -1.09
C PHE A 652 -28.47 1.13 -0.60
N ALA A 653 -28.59 -0.16 -0.27
CA ALA A 653 -29.89 -0.78 0.08
C ALA A 653 -30.62 -0.10 1.26
N LYS A 654 -29.90 0.60 2.13
CA LYS A 654 -30.46 1.33 3.29
C LYS A 654 -30.82 2.79 3.02
N LYS A 655 -30.54 3.34 1.83
CA LYS A 655 -30.83 4.75 1.47
C LYS A 655 -31.41 4.84 0.05
N THR A 656 -32.37 5.74 -0.18
CA THR A 656 -32.97 5.91 -1.51
C THR A 656 -32.23 6.99 -2.30
N ILE A 657 -31.67 6.65 -3.46
CA ILE A 657 -31.02 7.66 -4.31
C ILE A 657 -32.09 8.51 -4.99
N LYS A 658 -32.07 9.83 -4.76
CA LYS A 658 -32.97 10.82 -5.38
C LYS A 658 -32.38 11.44 -6.64
N GLU A 659 -31.08 11.74 -6.61
CA GLU A 659 -30.35 12.34 -7.72
C GLU A 659 -29.03 11.59 -7.94
N LEU A 660 -28.66 11.42 -9.21
CA LEU A 660 -27.38 10.86 -9.64
C LEU A 660 -26.84 11.70 -10.79
N LYS A 661 -25.62 12.21 -10.64
CA LYS A 661 -24.96 13.04 -11.65
C LYS A 661 -23.55 12.55 -11.91
N GLU A 662 -23.25 12.17 -13.15
CA GLU A 662 -21.89 11.81 -13.55
C GLU A 662 -21.04 13.06 -13.81
N VAL A 663 -19.83 13.07 -13.27
CA VAL A 663 -18.94 14.24 -13.27
C VAL A 663 -17.52 13.86 -13.70
N SER A 664 -16.66 14.87 -13.90
CA SER A 664 -15.22 14.69 -14.11
C SER A 664 -14.57 13.91 -12.95
N LEU A 665 -13.33 13.44 -13.15
CA LEU A 665 -12.62 12.66 -12.12
C LEU A 665 -12.50 13.43 -10.79
N SER A 666 -12.23 14.73 -10.86
CA SER A 666 -12.16 15.66 -9.72
C SER A 666 -13.52 16.24 -9.29
N ALA A 667 -14.61 15.79 -9.88
CA ALA A 667 -15.99 16.21 -9.59
C ALA A 667 -16.27 17.72 -9.76
N ASN A 668 -15.51 18.41 -10.61
CA ASN A 668 -15.64 19.86 -10.82
C ASN A 668 -16.39 20.26 -12.11
N GLN A 669 -16.76 19.30 -12.96
CA GLN A 669 -17.47 19.52 -14.23
C GLN A 669 -18.45 18.39 -14.49
N GLU A 670 -19.58 18.66 -15.13
CA GLU A 670 -20.47 17.60 -15.59
C GLU A 670 -19.78 16.75 -16.67
N LYS A 671 -19.95 15.43 -16.62
CA LYS A 671 -19.27 14.53 -17.57
C LYS A 671 -19.67 14.80 -19.02
N SER A 672 -20.95 15.11 -19.25
CA SER A 672 -21.54 15.44 -20.55
C SER A 672 -21.00 16.74 -21.17
N GLU A 673 -20.48 17.65 -20.34
CA GLU A 673 -20.00 18.97 -20.77
C GLU A 673 -18.51 19.00 -21.09
N ILE A 674 -17.77 17.91 -20.80
CA ILE A 674 -16.33 17.84 -21.04
C ILE A 674 -16.04 17.87 -22.53
N LYS A 675 -15.35 18.92 -22.98
CA LYS A 675 -14.85 19.07 -24.36
C LYS A 675 -13.37 18.71 -24.43
N ARG A 676 -12.98 18.00 -25.50
CA ARG A 676 -11.58 17.64 -25.77
C ARG A 676 -11.09 18.43 -26.98
N MET A 677 -9.83 18.86 -26.94
CA MET A 677 -9.15 19.39 -28.12
C MET A 677 -8.87 18.24 -29.10
N THR A 678 -8.96 18.54 -30.39
CA THR A 678 -8.56 17.61 -31.46
C THR A 678 -7.13 17.94 -31.88
N TRP A 679 -6.28 16.93 -31.99
CA TRP A 679 -4.88 17.08 -32.42
C TRP A 679 -4.63 16.25 -33.66
N LYS A 680 -3.84 16.77 -34.61
CA LYS A 680 -3.31 15.97 -35.72
C LYS A 680 -2.06 15.27 -35.20
N VAL A 681 -2.11 13.95 -35.06
CA VAL A 681 -1.00 13.16 -34.49
C VAL A 681 -0.35 12.32 -35.58
N GLU A 682 0.98 12.26 -35.60
CA GLU A 682 1.73 11.43 -36.53
C GLU A 682 1.37 9.96 -36.39
N GLY A 683 1.14 9.27 -37.51
CA GLY A 683 0.75 7.86 -37.52
C GLY A 683 -0.70 7.57 -37.11
N ASP A 684 -1.51 8.58 -36.80
CA ASP A 684 -2.93 8.37 -36.51
C ASP A 684 -3.73 8.17 -37.79
N ASN A 685 -4.17 6.93 -38.03
CA ASN A 685 -5.03 6.56 -39.15
C ASN A 685 -6.54 6.68 -38.81
N GLY A 686 -6.90 7.31 -37.68
CA GLY A 686 -8.29 7.41 -37.23
C GLY A 686 -8.88 6.09 -36.73
N GLN A 687 -8.04 5.06 -36.55
CA GLN A 687 -8.40 3.70 -36.12
C GLN A 687 -7.67 3.29 -34.83
N GLY A 688 -7.49 4.23 -33.89
CA GLY A 688 -7.07 3.85 -32.54
C GLY A 688 -8.09 2.87 -31.94
N PRO A 689 -7.67 1.82 -31.22
CA PRO A 689 -8.60 0.87 -30.62
C PRO A 689 -9.53 1.62 -29.67
N GLN A 690 -10.82 1.67 -29.99
CA GLN A 690 -11.84 2.10 -29.03
C GLN A 690 -11.91 1.02 -27.95
N GLY A 691 -11.22 1.26 -26.82
CA GLY A 691 -11.36 0.42 -25.64
C GLY A 691 -12.84 0.29 -25.27
N LEU A 692 -13.24 -0.90 -24.81
CA LEU A 692 -14.58 -1.13 -24.28
C LEU A 692 -14.85 -0.13 -23.15
N ARG A 693 -15.93 0.64 -23.27
CA ARG A 693 -16.34 1.66 -22.28
C ARG A 693 -17.76 1.41 -21.81
N GLY A 694 -18.04 1.80 -20.57
CA GLY A 694 -19.38 1.79 -20.03
C GLY A 694 -20.31 2.77 -20.74
N GLY A 695 -21.56 2.36 -20.95
CA GLY A 695 -22.59 3.25 -21.47
C GLY A 695 -23.02 4.35 -20.50
N PRO A 696 -23.85 5.32 -20.97
CA PRO A 696 -24.47 6.31 -20.08
C PRO A 696 -25.32 5.62 -19.01
N VAL A 697 -25.40 6.20 -17.82
CA VAL A 697 -26.20 5.62 -16.74
C VAL A 697 -27.69 5.75 -17.07
N ASN A 698 -28.40 4.62 -17.07
CA ASN A 698 -29.85 4.61 -17.27
C ASN A 698 -30.56 4.98 -15.94
N ASN A 699 -31.04 6.22 -15.83
CA ASN A 699 -31.59 6.81 -14.59
C ASN A 699 -32.67 6.00 -13.83
N PRO A 700 -33.65 5.29 -14.43
CA PRO A 700 -34.63 4.53 -13.67
C PRO A 700 -34.02 3.28 -12.99
N ASN A 701 -32.97 2.70 -13.57
CA ASN A 701 -32.37 1.46 -13.08
C ASN A 701 -31.17 1.69 -12.15
N LEU A 702 -30.52 2.86 -12.22
CA LEU A 702 -29.33 3.21 -11.42
C LEU A 702 -28.22 2.14 -11.52
N VAL A 703 -27.94 1.70 -12.75
CA VAL A 703 -26.90 0.71 -13.07
C VAL A 703 -25.73 1.41 -13.78
N VAL A 704 -24.52 1.24 -13.24
CA VAL A 704 -23.29 1.80 -13.79
C VAL A 704 -22.53 0.71 -14.53
N GLU A 705 -22.28 0.91 -15.82
CA GLU A 705 -21.38 0.06 -16.60
C GLU A 705 -19.94 0.57 -16.52
N LEU A 706 -18.97 -0.35 -16.44
CA LEU A 706 -17.53 -0.04 -16.40
C LEU A 706 -16.80 -0.97 -17.37
N GLY A 707 -16.03 -0.39 -18.29
CA GLY A 707 -15.07 -1.11 -19.10
C GLY A 707 -13.68 -1.22 -18.44
N PRO A 708 -12.77 -2.02 -19.00
CA PRO A 708 -11.38 -2.11 -18.52
C PRO A 708 -10.72 -0.76 -18.30
N MET A 709 -10.01 -0.61 -17.17
CA MET A 709 -9.36 0.61 -16.69
C MET A 709 -10.24 1.85 -16.46
N GLU A 710 -11.56 1.77 -16.64
CA GLU A 710 -12.41 2.94 -16.38
C GLU A 710 -12.52 3.30 -14.89
N ILE A 711 -12.50 4.60 -14.62
CA ILE A 711 -12.96 5.17 -13.35
C ILE A 711 -14.12 6.10 -13.66
N ARG A 712 -15.26 5.89 -13.02
CA ARG A 712 -16.43 6.76 -13.14
C ARG A 712 -16.72 7.43 -11.80
N THR A 713 -17.03 8.72 -11.86
CA THR A 713 -17.25 9.59 -10.70
C THR A 713 -18.66 10.12 -10.72
N PHE A 714 -19.35 10.04 -9.58
CA PHE A 714 -20.73 10.48 -9.44
C PHE A 714 -20.92 11.34 -8.20
N LEU A 715 -21.85 12.29 -8.30
CA LEU A 715 -22.45 12.98 -7.17
C LEU A 715 -23.87 12.43 -6.96
N LEU A 716 -24.19 12.04 -5.73
CA LEU A 716 -25.47 11.48 -5.34
C LEU A 716 -26.15 12.38 -4.29
N LYS A 717 -27.48 12.35 -4.27
CA LYS A 717 -28.31 12.82 -3.14
C LYS A 717 -29.28 11.73 -2.72
N PHE A 718 -29.56 11.65 -1.42
CA PHE A 718 -30.41 10.64 -0.80
C PHE A 718 -31.70 11.22 -0.20
#